data_AF-A0A836JHN7-F1
#
_entry.id   AF-A0A836JHN7-F1
#
_cell.length_a   1.000
_cell.length_b   1.000
_cell.length_c   1.000
_cell.angle_alpha   90.00
_cell.angle_beta   90.00
_cell.angle_gamma   90.00
#
_symmetry.space_group_name_H-M   'P 1'
#
loop_
_entity.id
_entity.type
_entity.pdbx_description
1 polymer ?
#
loop_
_entity_poly.entity_id
_entity_poly.type
_entity_poly.pdbx_seq_one_letter_code
_entity_poly.pdbx_strand_id
1 'polypeptide(L)'
;MSGLENTVITVVLGTNTLDKGGDQYFSIKKWVHPYYNSILIWHDIALIKVNKDIVFGDKVKPIALPTKNFDKFDYPATLSGWGTTNYPGKTPNDLQYIQLRVINQKKCVASSYRITQNNICTLNTWGEGACHGDSGGPLVADNEQIGVVSWGIPCAKNQPDVFTRVSTYLTWINDSHTTVMLAATRHRPVRPAAVSRGIGGVPTTNACSCNTNVCLHCLTRIAASQTRETGAFRCPICRELITIPRGGVPALPPSFLVNQLLDLMSRQRREVIPKCSVHINQELLFCETCDTVFCTVCTSGTHAGTSPGCTEHTIIPFSIAIKRMSEILLYKANECISKLTQAQDSVSTELQRLEASTEKCLSAVDTEFVEIIAKIEKRRTELQAAVTAAARDKKHVLEEQHSLIEAEKTKVERECEGLQYQVEVRNITQRINSLSDQLDAATALSEPKENAFITFEFNHNDALFQLEQALSNVGRVRSSTTLPGLCRARLKDLAIVKLQTIVVVETVDYHGHPRNVGGDLISAELTLADNIHAENQNVPIETEVKDLENGTYEIYFRSPTASRYVLKVSVFERPIKDYPLFFDTTEHNEPIKTYGRRGNGKDEFHQPVSVAVDDEGMIYILDTGNSRIKVLNCDLEFQRHINNEGLEGRSCTGIGISQQGLVVVNWRTRKITEMTSLGDTIRSFTHNAFQEPIDIAVDNSYGHILVADNGQSCVFIFDSDGKILFQVGKRSTFKLISSVTVGPAGEILVADSRIQVFSAKGDFSEEIYPEGKGKGIYGGIAVDADGKIIGTRTDKGRSIIQVLKLGGGNVLTEIDSHSSKLRRPSGIAVLPDNHLVVVDLGNDCIKKYRYW
;
A
#
# COMPACT_ATOMS: atom_id res chain seq x y z
N MET A 1 -3.31 -20.08 15.10
CA MET A 1 -4.45 -20.98 14.80
C MET A 1 -5.74 -20.18 14.56
N SER A 2 -5.93 -19.58 13.38
CA SER A 2 -7.20 -18.97 12.94
C SER A 2 -8.07 -19.93 12.10
N GLY A 3 -7.63 -21.18 11.91
CA GLY A 3 -8.29 -22.16 11.03
C GLY A 3 -9.32 -23.09 11.68
N LEU A 4 -9.63 -22.95 12.97
CA LEU A 4 -10.45 -23.95 13.70
C LEU A 4 -11.97 -23.75 13.61
N GLU A 5 -12.47 -22.62 13.10
CA GLU A 5 -13.94 -22.39 13.06
C GLU A 5 -14.65 -23.17 11.94
N ASN A 6 -13.98 -23.49 10.82
CA ASN A 6 -14.60 -24.16 9.66
C ASN A 6 -14.15 -25.62 9.41
N THR A 7 -13.20 -26.19 10.17
CA THR A 7 -12.79 -27.60 10.00
C THR A 7 -13.71 -28.54 10.75
N VAL A 8 -14.12 -29.68 10.20
CA VAL A 8 -14.76 -30.73 11.02
C VAL A 8 -13.66 -31.47 11.79
N ILE A 9 -13.75 -31.52 13.13
CA ILE A 9 -12.84 -32.33 13.97
C ILE A 9 -13.47 -33.69 14.19
N THR A 10 -12.72 -34.75 13.88
CA THR A 10 -13.08 -36.12 14.25
C THR A 10 -12.43 -36.46 15.59
N VAL A 11 -13.26 -36.84 16.56
CA VAL A 11 -12.84 -37.31 17.89
C VAL A 11 -12.98 -38.83 17.91
N VAL A 12 -11.90 -39.53 18.22
CA VAL A 12 -11.88 -41.00 18.31
C VAL A 12 -11.68 -41.40 19.77
N LEU A 13 -12.55 -42.27 20.29
CA LEU A 13 -12.52 -42.70 21.70
C LEU A 13 -12.39 -44.23 21.81
N GLY A 14 -11.71 -44.72 22.84
CA GLY A 14 -11.67 -46.17 23.14
C GLY A 14 -10.56 -46.96 22.44
N THR A 15 -9.51 -46.29 21.98
CA THR A 15 -8.32 -46.90 21.37
C THR A 15 -7.03 -46.30 21.95
N ASN A 16 -5.97 -47.12 21.98
CA ASN A 16 -4.60 -46.68 22.32
C ASN A 16 -3.69 -46.63 21.08
N THR A 17 -4.23 -46.92 19.88
CA THR A 17 -3.51 -46.84 18.61
C THR A 17 -4.05 -45.68 17.76
N LEU A 18 -3.16 -44.91 17.13
CA LEU A 18 -3.50 -43.71 16.37
C LEU A 18 -4.25 -44.02 15.07
N ASP A 19 -3.91 -45.11 14.40
CA ASP A 19 -4.41 -45.46 13.06
C ASP A 19 -5.58 -46.45 13.04
N LYS A 20 -5.88 -47.12 14.16
CA LYS A 20 -6.82 -48.25 14.24
C LYS A 20 -7.66 -48.23 15.51
N GLY A 21 -8.86 -48.80 15.39
CA GLY A 21 -9.80 -48.98 16.51
C GLY A 21 -10.49 -47.70 16.97
N GLY A 22 -11.31 -47.83 18.02
CA GLY A 22 -12.06 -46.73 18.62
C GLY A 22 -13.34 -46.35 17.87
N ASP A 23 -14.20 -45.64 18.57
CA ASP A 23 -15.46 -45.12 18.04
C ASP A 23 -15.28 -43.67 17.60
N GLN A 24 -15.74 -43.35 16.39
CA GLN A 24 -15.65 -42.01 15.82
C GLN A 24 -16.86 -41.14 16.16
N TYR A 25 -16.57 -39.88 16.48
CA TYR A 25 -17.51 -38.81 16.79
C TYR A 25 -17.11 -37.56 16.00
N PHE A 26 -18.09 -36.82 15.48
CA PHE A 26 -17.83 -35.61 14.70
C PHE A 26 -18.18 -34.36 15.52
N SER A 27 -17.36 -33.31 15.44
CA SER A 27 -17.65 -32.04 16.11
C SER A 27 -18.85 -31.34 15.45
N ILE A 28 -19.88 -30.99 16.24
CA ILE A 28 -21.03 -30.19 15.79
C ILE A 28 -20.93 -28.73 16.24
N LYS A 29 -20.16 -28.45 17.29
CA LYS A 29 -19.93 -27.10 17.77
C LYS A 29 -18.60 -27.04 18.50
N LYS A 30 -17.94 -25.90 18.39
CA LYS A 30 -16.70 -25.60 19.09
C LYS A 30 -16.85 -24.26 19.78
N TRP A 31 -16.41 -24.18 21.02
CA TRP A 31 -16.31 -22.92 21.75
C TRP A 31 -14.84 -22.66 22.01
N VAL A 32 -14.24 -21.82 21.19
CA VAL A 32 -12.93 -21.24 21.49
C VAL A 32 -13.14 -20.19 22.58
N HIS A 33 -12.21 -20.08 23.52
CA HIS A 33 -12.31 -19.06 24.55
C HIS A 33 -12.35 -17.65 23.91
N PRO A 34 -13.30 -16.76 24.25
CA PRO A 34 -13.52 -15.49 23.54
C PRO A 34 -12.34 -14.51 23.65
N TYR A 35 -11.50 -14.68 24.67
CA TYR A 35 -10.28 -13.90 24.87
C TYR A 35 -9.01 -14.62 24.40
N TYR A 36 -9.13 -15.67 23.59
CA TYR A 36 -7.96 -16.35 23.01
C TYR A 36 -7.12 -15.36 22.18
N ASN A 37 -5.82 -15.27 22.47
CA ASN A 37 -4.88 -14.43 21.74
C ASN A 37 -3.82 -15.30 21.08
N SER A 38 -3.80 -15.33 19.75
CA SER A 38 -2.89 -16.18 18.96
C SER A 38 -1.43 -15.73 18.98
N ILE A 39 -1.15 -14.45 19.28
CA ILE A 39 0.21 -13.90 19.32
C ILE A 39 0.87 -14.20 20.67
N LEU A 40 0.12 -13.99 21.75
CA LEU A 40 0.59 -14.20 23.12
C LEU A 40 0.35 -15.63 23.61
N ILE A 41 -0.48 -16.41 22.90
CA ILE A 41 -0.96 -17.75 23.28
C ILE A 41 -1.65 -17.70 24.65
N TRP A 42 -2.45 -16.65 24.85
CA TRP A 42 -3.25 -16.47 26.07
C TRP A 42 -4.63 -17.07 25.89
N HIS A 43 -5.18 -17.63 26.97
CA HIS A 43 -6.49 -18.29 26.98
C HIS A 43 -6.60 -19.42 25.94
N ASP A 44 -5.53 -20.20 25.78
CA ASP A 44 -5.42 -21.31 24.84
C ASP A 44 -6.18 -22.55 25.34
N ILE A 45 -7.51 -22.49 25.24
CA ILE A 45 -8.44 -23.55 25.64
C ILE A 45 -9.70 -23.49 24.77
N ALA A 46 -10.28 -24.65 24.46
CA ALA A 46 -11.52 -24.77 23.70
C ALA A 46 -12.38 -25.96 24.19
N LEU A 47 -13.68 -25.88 23.97
CA LEU A 47 -14.63 -26.98 24.19
C LEU A 47 -15.17 -27.49 22.84
N ILE A 48 -15.35 -28.80 22.72
CA ILE A 48 -15.90 -29.43 21.51
C ILE A 48 -17.16 -30.20 21.90
N LYS A 49 -18.28 -29.91 21.22
CA LYS A 49 -19.50 -30.72 21.27
C LYS A 49 -19.49 -31.72 20.12
N VAL A 50 -19.70 -32.99 20.43
CA VAL A 50 -19.81 -34.07 19.46
C VAL A 50 -21.26 -34.31 18.99
N ASN A 51 -21.43 -34.96 17.84
CA ASN A 51 -22.71 -35.18 17.17
C ASN A 51 -23.65 -36.19 17.84
N LYS A 52 -23.12 -37.05 18.72
CA LYS A 52 -23.88 -38.07 19.46
C LYS A 52 -23.28 -38.24 20.85
N ASP A 53 -24.09 -38.73 21.78
CA ASP A 53 -23.65 -38.99 23.16
C ASP A 53 -22.54 -40.05 23.20
N ILE A 54 -21.54 -39.80 24.04
CA ILE A 54 -20.41 -40.72 24.23
C ILE A 54 -20.86 -41.90 25.07
N VAL A 55 -20.64 -43.11 24.57
CA VAL A 55 -20.92 -44.35 25.31
C VAL A 55 -19.75 -44.64 26.25
N PHE A 56 -19.99 -44.53 27.55
CA PHE A 56 -19.00 -44.86 28.58
C PHE A 56 -18.97 -46.36 28.87
N GLY A 57 -17.78 -46.89 29.16
CA GLY A 57 -17.56 -48.31 29.44
C GLY A 57 -16.14 -48.56 29.93
N ASP A 58 -15.67 -49.80 29.79
CA ASP A 58 -14.34 -50.18 30.28
C ASP A 58 -13.20 -49.46 29.56
N LYS A 59 -13.41 -49.10 28.28
CA LYS A 59 -12.42 -48.42 27.41
C LYS A 59 -12.56 -46.90 27.35
N VAL A 60 -13.69 -46.33 27.81
CA VAL A 60 -13.98 -44.88 27.72
C VAL A 60 -14.59 -44.42 29.03
N LYS A 61 -13.90 -43.52 29.74
CA LYS A 61 -14.33 -42.97 31.04
C LYS A 61 -14.15 -41.45 31.05
N PRO A 62 -15.02 -40.69 31.75
CA PRO A 62 -14.83 -39.25 31.93
C PRO A 62 -13.70 -38.99 32.94
N ILE A 63 -12.97 -37.88 32.76
CA ILE A 63 -11.99 -37.37 33.73
C ILE A 63 -12.62 -36.24 34.56
N ALA A 64 -12.29 -36.17 35.85
CA ALA A 64 -12.80 -35.11 36.71
C ALA A 64 -12.13 -33.76 36.37
N LEU A 65 -12.91 -32.68 36.44
CA LEU A 65 -12.36 -31.32 36.42
C LEU A 65 -11.97 -30.92 37.85
N PRO A 66 -10.91 -30.11 38.01
CA PRO A 66 -10.47 -29.68 39.33
C PRO A 66 -11.54 -28.81 40.02
N THR A 67 -11.71 -29.00 41.33
CA THR A 67 -12.66 -28.20 42.13
C THR A 67 -12.05 -26.91 42.68
N LYS A 68 -10.72 -26.84 42.74
CA LYS A 68 -9.93 -25.72 43.25
C LYS A 68 -8.63 -25.59 42.45
N ASN A 69 -7.91 -24.49 42.65
CA ASN A 69 -6.62 -24.32 42.02
C ASN A 69 -5.62 -25.41 42.45
N PHE A 70 -4.90 -25.95 41.47
CA PHE A 70 -3.82 -26.90 41.71
C PHE A 70 -2.54 -26.15 42.12
N ASP A 71 -2.33 -26.02 43.43
CA ASP A 71 -1.25 -25.21 44.01
C ASP A 71 -0.05 -26.05 44.50
N LYS A 72 -0.06 -27.37 44.25
CA LYS A 72 1.07 -28.26 44.59
C LYS A 72 2.24 -28.00 43.65
N PHE A 73 3.46 -28.03 44.20
CA PHE A 73 4.71 -27.93 43.45
C PHE A 73 5.59 -29.15 43.74
N ASP A 74 6.51 -29.44 42.82
CA ASP A 74 7.31 -30.67 42.81
C ASP A 74 6.44 -31.93 42.92
N TYR A 75 5.28 -31.89 42.25
CA TYR A 75 4.26 -32.92 42.34
C TYR A 75 4.11 -33.68 41.01
N PRO A 76 3.98 -35.01 41.03
CA PRO A 76 3.86 -35.80 39.81
C PRO A 76 2.54 -35.54 39.08
N ALA A 77 2.62 -35.35 37.76
CA ALA A 77 1.50 -35.25 36.84
C ALA A 77 1.78 -36.06 35.57
N THR A 78 0.78 -36.73 35.04
CA THR A 78 0.90 -37.56 33.84
C THR A 78 0.47 -36.76 32.62
N LEU A 79 1.34 -36.71 31.62
CA LEU A 79 1.02 -36.26 30.26
C LEU A 79 0.88 -37.50 29.37
N SER A 80 -0.14 -37.53 28.51
CA SER A 80 -0.34 -38.60 27.52
C SER A 80 -0.61 -38.01 26.13
N GLY A 81 -0.06 -38.61 25.08
CA GLY A 81 -0.21 -38.14 23.71
C GLY A 81 0.48 -39.00 22.66
N TRP A 82 0.31 -38.61 21.41
CA TRP A 82 0.93 -39.24 20.22
C TRP A 82 1.95 -38.31 19.56
N GLY A 83 2.46 -37.31 20.27
CA GLY A 83 3.53 -36.47 19.80
C GLY A 83 4.81 -37.25 19.51
N THR A 84 5.69 -36.65 18.71
CA THR A 84 6.98 -37.23 18.33
C THR A 84 7.84 -37.49 19.57
N THR A 85 8.50 -38.65 19.67
CA THR A 85 9.39 -38.97 20.80
C THR A 85 10.76 -38.29 20.73
N ASN A 86 11.10 -37.73 19.56
CA ASN A 86 12.27 -36.87 19.34
C ASN A 86 11.93 -35.82 18.27
N TYR A 87 12.64 -34.68 18.27
CA TYR A 87 12.45 -33.64 17.26
C TYR A 87 13.75 -33.31 16.50
N PRO A 88 13.73 -33.37 15.14
CA PRO A 88 12.62 -33.84 14.29
C PRO A 88 12.46 -35.38 14.35
N GLY A 89 11.21 -35.88 14.25
CA GLY A 89 10.88 -37.30 14.41
C GLY A 89 9.50 -37.68 13.87
N LYS A 90 9.15 -38.98 13.93
CA LYS A 90 7.82 -39.50 13.55
C LYS A 90 6.92 -39.67 14.78
N THR A 91 5.61 -39.48 14.61
CA THR A 91 4.61 -39.76 15.65
C THR A 91 4.49 -41.27 15.86
N PRO A 92 4.52 -41.77 17.10
CA PRO A 92 4.29 -43.18 17.41
C PRO A 92 2.84 -43.57 17.09
N ASN A 93 2.61 -44.85 16.78
CA ASN A 93 1.23 -45.35 16.63
C ASN A 93 0.58 -45.65 17.98
N ASP A 94 1.34 -46.19 18.92
CA ASP A 94 0.86 -46.47 20.27
C ASP A 94 0.89 -45.21 21.14
N LEU A 95 -0.14 -45.03 21.96
CA LEU A 95 -0.26 -43.92 22.91
C LEU A 95 0.95 -43.92 23.86
N GLN A 96 1.62 -42.78 23.94
CA GLN A 96 2.71 -42.57 24.89
C GLN A 96 2.21 -41.82 26.12
N TYR A 97 2.89 -42.03 27.23
CA TYR A 97 2.68 -41.25 28.44
C TYR A 97 4.01 -41.03 29.16
N ILE A 98 4.10 -39.92 29.87
CA ILE A 98 5.26 -39.56 30.68
C ILE A 98 4.80 -38.94 31.99
N GLN A 99 5.52 -39.25 33.06
CA GLN A 99 5.31 -38.63 34.35
C GLN A 99 6.22 -37.41 34.49
N LEU A 100 5.61 -36.23 34.54
CA LEU A 100 6.27 -34.94 34.68
C LEU A 100 6.12 -34.42 36.11
N ARG A 101 6.93 -33.42 36.49
CA ARG A 101 6.82 -32.72 37.77
C ARG A 101 6.30 -31.31 37.57
N VAL A 102 5.22 -30.96 38.28
CA VAL A 102 4.67 -29.60 38.30
C VAL A 102 5.63 -28.68 39.04
N ILE A 103 6.04 -27.57 38.42
CA ILE A 103 6.95 -26.61 39.06
C ILE A 103 6.21 -25.50 39.80
N ASN A 104 6.92 -24.81 40.69
CA ASN A 104 6.37 -23.68 41.43
C ASN A 104 5.87 -22.58 40.49
N GLN A 105 4.67 -22.04 40.77
CA GLN A 105 4.02 -21.03 39.94
C GLN A 105 4.88 -19.78 39.70
N LYS A 106 5.64 -19.32 40.70
CA LYS A 106 6.54 -18.17 40.53
C LYS A 106 7.67 -18.47 39.54
N LYS A 107 8.21 -19.70 39.56
CA LYS A 107 9.22 -20.15 38.59
C LYS A 107 8.63 -20.28 37.18
N CYS A 108 7.41 -20.81 37.07
CA CYS A 108 6.67 -20.90 35.82
C CYS A 108 6.50 -19.53 35.17
N VAL A 109 5.93 -18.54 35.89
CA VAL A 109 5.77 -17.17 35.38
C VAL A 109 7.10 -16.48 35.06
N ALA A 110 8.15 -16.75 35.83
CA ALA A 110 9.48 -16.20 35.57
C ALA A 110 10.18 -16.81 34.33
N SER A 111 9.71 -17.94 33.81
CA SER A 111 10.38 -18.65 32.69
C SER A 111 10.17 -17.95 31.35
N SER A 112 9.07 -17.19 31.19
CA SER A 112 8.82 -16.41 29.97
C SER A 112 7.82 -15.29 30.25
N TYR A 113 8.03 -14.13 29.61
CA TYR A 113 7.14 -12.98 29.70
C TYR A 113 5.71 -13.26 29.19
N ARG A 114 5.51 -14.35 28.43
CA ARG A 114 4.20 -14.77 27.91
C ARG A 114 3.37 -15.56 28.93
N ILE A 115 4.00 -16.07 30.00
CA ILE A 115 3.35 -16.93 30.99
C ILE A 115 2.62 -16.07 32.02
N THR A 116 1.36 -16.40 32.29
CA THR A 116 0.52 -15.69 33.27
C THR A 116 0.13 -16.62 34.42
N GLN A 117 -0.67 -16.11 35.37
CA GLN A 117 -1.24 -16.95 36.43
C GLN A 117 -2.25 -17.99 35.90
N ASN A 118 -2.66 -17.87 34.63
CA ASN A 118 -3.58 -18.78 33.97
C ASN A 118 -2.88 -20.01 33.38
N ASN A 119 -1.57 -20.13 33.61
CA ASN A 119 -0.74 -21.24 33.14
C ASN A 119 -0.25 -22.10 34.30
N ILE A 120 0.03 -23.36 34.00
CA ILE A 120 0.73 -24.31 34.86
C ILE A 120 1.88 -24.91 34.06
N CYS A 121 3.06 -25.03 34.67
CA CYS A 121 4.24 -25.53 33.98
C CYS A 121 4.72 -26.84 34.60
N THR A 122 5.33 -27.69 33.78
CA THR A 122 6.06 -28.86 34.25
C THR A 122 7.52 -28.79 33.80
N LEU A 123 8.40 -29.40 34.60
CA LEU A 123 9.80 -29.57 34.27
C LEU A 123 10.31 -30.82 34.99
N ASN A 124 10.79 -31.79 34.23
CA ASN A 124 11.46 -32.96 34.78
C ASN A 124 12.96 -32.89 34.44
N THR A 125 13.51 -33.90 33.75
CA THR A 125 14.82 -33.88 33.12
C THR A 125 14.77 -33.16 31.77
N TRP A 126 15.87 -32.51 31.40
CA TRP A 126 15.98 -31.83 30.11
C TRP A 126 15.85 -32.81 28.96
N GLY A 127 14.95 -32.54 28.00
CA GLY A 127 14.68 -33.43 26.87
C GLY A 127 13.49 -34.38 27.06
N GLU A 128 12.80 -34.33 28.22
CA GLU A 128 11.66 -35.16 28.55
C GLU A 128 10.42 -34.30 28.84
N GLY A 129 9.49 -34.24 27.88
CA GLY A 129 8.29 -33.41 27.98
C GLY A 129 7.40 -33.45 26.74
N ALA A 130 6.45 -32.52 26.65
CA ALA A 130 5.55 -32.39 25.51
C ALA A 130 6.34 -32.08 24.22
N CYS A 131 6.00 -32.74 23.13
CA CYS A 131 6.67 -32.56 21.86
C CYS A 131 5.70 -32.25 20.72
N HIS A 132 6.21 -32.20 19.48
CA HIS A 132 5.39 -31.88 18.32
C HIS A 132 4.28 -32.92 18.14
N GLY A 133 3.03 -32.47 18.19
CA GLY A 133 1.83 -33.32 18.11
C GLY A 133 1.12 -33.55 19.44
N ASP A 134 1.70 -33.14 20.58
CA ASP A 134 1.06 -33.24 21.90
C ASP A 134 0.17 -32.03 22.25
N SER A 135 0.12 -30.99 21.41
CA SER A 135 -0.71 -29.80 21.62
C SER A 135 -2.18 -30.18 21.82
N GLY A 136 -2.80 -29.65 22.89
CA GLY A 136 -4.14 -30.04 23.32
C GLY A 136 -4.21 -31.30 24.19
N GLY A 137 -3.07 -31.98 24.41
CA GLY A 137 -2.98 -33.16 25.26
C GLY A 137 -3.30 -32.87 26.74
N PRO A 138 -3.82 -33.85 27.49
CA PRO A 138 -4.19 -33.67 28.89
C PRO A 138 -2.99 -33.78 29.82
N LEU A 139 -2.92 -32.87 30.81
CA LEU A 139 -2.06 -33.02 31.98
C LEU A 139 -2.94 -33.39 33.18
N VAL A 140 -2.71 -34.57 33.76
CA VAL A 140 -3.57 -35.17 34.79
C VAL A 140 -2.78 -35.40 36.08
N ALA A 141 -3.35 -34.99 37.22
CA ALA A 141 -2.85 -35.31 38.55
C ALA A 141 -4.03 -35.58 39.48
N ASP A 142 -3.88 -36.50 40.44
CA ASP A 142 -4.94 -36.84 41.40
C ASP A 142 -6.29 -37.23 40.76
N ASN A 143 -6.25 -37.85 39.56
CA ASN A 143 -7.44 -38.16 38.72
C ASN A 143 -8.24 -36.92 38.27
N GLU A 144 -7.65 -35.73 38.30
CA GLU A 144 -8.21 -34.50 37.77
C GLU A 144 -7.37 -33.98 36.60
N GLN A 145 -8.04 -33.41 35.58
CA GLN A 145 -7.35 -32.73 34.48
C GLN A 145 -6.93 -31.32 34.90
N ILE A 146 -5.67 -31.19 35.32
CA ILE A 146 -5.14 -29.94 35.87
C ILE A 146 -4.65 -28.96 34.79
N GLY A 147 -4.34 -29.47 33.59
CA GLY A 147 -3.82 -28.67 32.49
C GLY A 147 -4.12 -29.23 31.09
N VAL A 148 -3.93 -28.38 30.08
CA VAL A 148 -3.98 -28.72 28.65
C VAL A 148 -2.71 -28.21 27.99
N VAL A 149 -1.99 -29.05 27.23
CA VAL A 149 -0.75 -28.67 26.54
C VAL A 149 -1.01 -27.46 25.63
N SER A 150 -0.30 -26.36 25.86
CA SER A 150 -0.48 -25.11 25.11
C SER A 150 0.74 -24.84 24.22
N TRP A 151 1.90 -24.57 24.82
CA TRP A 151 3.12 -24.28 24.07
C TRP A 151 4.38 -24.63 24.88
N GLY A 152 5.51 -24.76 24.19
CA GLY A 152 6.80 -25.10 24.77
C GLY A 152 7.87 -25.24 23.71
N ILE A 153 9.11 -25.50 24.12
CA ILE A 153 10.15 -25.95 23.18
C ILE A 153 9.98 -27.46 23.00
N PRO A 154 9.88 -27.98 21.77
CA PRO A 154 9.58 -29.39 21.54
C PRO A 154 10.47 -30.35 22.34
N CYS A 155 9.83 -31.31 23.01
CA CYS A 155 10.44 -32.32 23.85
C CYS A 155 11.20 -31.68 25.05
N ALA A 156 10.65 -30.60 25.64
CA ALA A 156 11.20 -29.88 26.79
C ALA A 156 12.71 -29.60 26.75
N LYS A 157 13.24 -29.16 25.59
CA LYS A 157 14.65 -28.75 25.47
C LYS A 157 14.86 -27.39 26.14
N ASN A 158 15.60 -27.34 27.24
CA ASN A 158 16.09 -26.13 27.91
C ASN A 158 15.02 -25.14 28.47
N GLN A 159 13.73 -25.40 28.33
CA GLN A 159 12.62 -24.64 28.93
C GLN A 159 11.53 -25.57 29.50
N PRO A 160 10.74 -25.14 30.51
CA PRO A 160 9.59 -25.90 30.99
C PRO A 160 8.46 -25.92 29.96
N ASP A 161 7.66 -26.99 29.98
CA ASP A 161 6.46 -27.09 29.16
C ASP A 161 5.33 -26.28 29.78
N VAL A 162 4.58 -25.54 28.95
CA VAL A 162 3.53 -24.63 29.40
C VAL A 162 2.16 -25.20 29.02
N PHE A 163 1.31 -25.31 30.03
CA PHE A 163 -0.05 -25.79 29.93
C PHE A 163 -1.03 -24.68 30.32
N THR A 164 -2.20 -24.68 29.70
CA THR A 164 -3.34 -23.86 30.14
C THR A 164 -3.94 -24.48 31.39
N ARG A 165 -4.03 -23.71 32.49
CA ARG A 165 -4.51 -24.16 33.79
C ARG A 165 -6.04 -24.29 33.78
N VAL A 166 -6.56 -25.52 33.88
CA VAL A 166 -8.01 -25.78 33.75
C VAL A 166 -8.83 -25.13 34.86
N SER A 167 -8.32 -25.09 36.09
CA SER A 167 -9.04 -24.51 37.25
C SER A 167 -9.41 -23.04 37.08
N THR A 168 -8.62 -22.28 36.31
CA THR A 168 -8.89 -20.86 36.00
C THR A 168 -10.13 -20.68 35.12
N TYR A 169 -10.47 -21.68 34.30
CA TYR A 169 -11.52 -21.58 33.28
C TYR A 169 -12.81 -22.30 33.67
N LEU A 170 -12.94 -22.79 34.92
CA LEU A 170 -14.12 -23.56 35.35
C LEU A 170 -15.44 -22.80 35.20
N THR A 171 -15.45 -21.49 35.48
CA THR A 171 -16.64 -20.65 35.28
C THR A 171 -17.06 -20.63 33.82
N TRP A 172 -16.12 -20.36 32.91
CA TRP A 172 -16.35 -20.37 31.47
C TRP A 172 -16.77 -21.76 30.95
N ILE A 173 -16.14 -22.84 31.44
CA ILE A 173 -16.50 -24.22 31.08
C ILE A 173 -17.95 -24.51 31.48
N ASN A 174 -18.35 -24.16 32.71
CA ASN A 174 -19.70 -24.39 33.23
C ASN A 174 -20.77 -23.49 32.58
N ASP A 175 -20.46 -22.23 32.32
CA ASP A 175 -21.39 -21.28 31.66
C ASP A 175 -21.65 -21.70 30.20
N SER A 176 -20.61 -22.16 29.52
CA SER A 176 -20.71 -22.73 28.17
C SER A 176 -21.55 -24.02 28.17
N HIS A 177 -21.49 -24.81 29.25
CA HIS A 177 -22.32 -26.01 29.44
C HIS A 177 -23.79 -25.68 29.71
N THR A 178 -24.08 -24.60 30.46
CA THR A 178 -25.45 -24.20 30.82
C THR A 178 -26.23 -23.61 29.64
N THR A 179 -25.52 -22.94 28.72
CA THR A 179 -26.07 -22.42 27.47
C THR A 179 -26.62 -23.52 26.54
N VAL A 180 -26.22 -24.79 26.75
CA VAL A 180 -26.71 -25.96 25.99
C VAL A 180 -28.14 -26.37 26.36
N MET A 181 -28.61 -26.12 27.60
CA MET A 181 -29.94 -26.52 28.06
C MET A 181 -31.04 -25.51 27.75
N LEU A 182 -30.70 -24.22 27.63
CA LEU A 182 -31.67 -23.13 27.39
C LEU A 182 -32.01 -22.90 25.90
N ALA A 183 -31.29 -23.54 24.98
CA ALA A 183 -31.45 -23.32 23.54
C ALA A 183 -32.64 -24.08 22.88
N ALA A 184 -33.41 -24.88 23.65
CA ALA A 184 -34.53 -25.66 23.13
C ALA A 184 -35.89 -24.93 23.13
N THR A 185 -35.99 -23.69 23.63
CA THR A 185 -37.24 -22.90 23.60
C THR A 185 -37.03 -21.54 22.95
N ARG A 186 -37.81 -21.29 21.90
CA ARG A 186 -37.68 -20.26 20.86
C ARG A 186 -37.68 -18.79 21.34
N HIS A 187 -36.91 -18.00 20.56
CA HIS A 187 -37.17 -16.65 20.02
C HIS A 187 -37.77 -15.53 20.89
N ARG A 188 -36.97 -14.48 21.16
CA ARG A 188 -37.16 -13.10 20.63
C ARG A 188 -35.96 -12.19 21.00
N PRO A 189 -35.63 -11.16 20.19
CA PRO A 189 -34.50 -10.28 20.45
C PRO A 189 -34.88 -9.18 21.45
N VAL A 190 -34.00 -8.92 22.42
CA VAL A 190 -34.06 -7.74 23.29
C VAL A 190 -32.91 -6.80 22.89
N ARG A 191 -33.26 -5.55 22.55
CA ARG A 191 -32.32 -4.46 22.24
C ARG A 191 -31.48 -4.08 23.47
N PRO A 192 -30.21 -3.64 23.34
CA PRO A 192 -29.49 -3.03 24.45
C PRO A 192 -30.02 -1.62 24.72
N ALA A 193 -30.24 -1.32 26.00
CA ALA A 193 -30.62 -0.02 26.50
C ALA A 193 -29.44 0.97 26.47
N ALA A 194 -29.72 2.19 26.03
CA ALA A 194 -28.81 3.33 26.09
C ALA A 194 -28.54 3.73 27.55
N VAL A 195 -27.27 3.92 27.89
CA VAL A 195 -26.84 4.53 29.16
C VAL A 195 -26.66 6.03 28.92
N SER A 196 -27.63 6.83 29.35
CA SER A 196 -27.46 8.28 29.48
C SER A 196 -26.75 8.60 30.79
N ARG A 197 -25.59 9.26 30.71
CA ARG A 197 -24.96 9.93 31.87
C ARG A 197 -25.34 11.41 31.84
N GLY A 198 -26.37 11.76 32.61
CA GLY A 198 -26.55 13.11 33.12
C GLY A 198 -25.96 13.19 34.52
N ILE A 199 -25.02 14.10 34.77
CA ILE A 199 -24.60 14.46 36.13
C ILE A 199 -24.89 15.95 36.30
N GLY A 200 -25.95 16.21 37.06
CA GLY A 200 -26.41 17.53 37.47
C GLY A 200 -27.57 17.34 38.42
N GLY A 201 -27.31 16.86 39.63
CA GLY A 201 -28.34 16.64 40.64
C GLY A 201 -27.73 16.41 42.03
N VAL A 202 -28.10 17.27 42.98
CA VAL A 202 -27.75 17.21 44.41
C VAL A 202 -28.14 15.83 44.99
N PRO A 203 -27.33 15.19 45.84
CA PRO A 203 -27.67 13.87 46.37
C PRO A 203 -28.82 13.97 47.39
N THR A 204 -30.02 13.56 46.99
CA THR A 204 -31.12 13.32 47.92
C THR A 204 -30.91 11.97 48.61
N THR A 205 -30.80 11.99 49.94
CA THR A 205 -30.73 10.78 50.77
C THR A 205 -32.15 10.37 51.17
N ASN A 206 -32.55 9.12 50.88
CA ASN A 206 -33.85 8.60 51.27
C ASN A 206 -33.72 7.80 52.57
N ALA A 207 -34.66 7.99 53.50
CA ALA A 207 -34.70 7.31 54.78
C ALA A 207 -35.46 5.99 54.64
N CYS A 208 -34.81 4.89 55.00
CA CYS A 208 -35.49 3.63 55.25
C CYS A 208 -36.23 3.68 56.60
N SER A 209 -37.24 2.83 56.80
CA SER A 209 -38.02 2.74 58.04
C SER A 209 -37.19 2.49 59.31
N CYS A 210 -35.94 2.03 59.15
CA CYS A 210 -34.94 1.84 60.22
C CYS A 210 -34.02 3.07 60.46
N ASN A 211 -34.36 4.26 59.95
CA ASN A 211 -33.68 5.54 60.14
C ASN A 211 -32.21 5.61 59.67
N THR A 212 -31.78 4.69 58.80
CA THR A 212 -30.45 4.72 58.16
C THR A 212 -30.52 5.46 56.81
N ASN A 213 -29.55 6.35 56.56
CA ASN A 213 -29.49 7.18 55.36
C ASN A 213 -28.55 6.54 54.32
N VAL A 214 -29.09 6.25 53.14
CA VAL A 214 -28.32 5.70 52.00
C VAL A 214 -28.60 6.57 50.77
N CYS A 215 -27.59 6.82 49.95
CA CYS A 215 -27.80 7.62 48.74
C CYS A 215 -28.71 6.87 47.75
N LEU A 216 -29.51 7.63 47.01
CA LEU A 216 -30.51 7.08 46.07
C LEU A 216 -29.88 6.10 45.07
N HIS A 217 -28.67 6.39 44.57
CA HIS A 217 -27.98 5.54 43.61
C HIS A 217 -27.62 4.16 44.20
N CYS A 218 -27.05 4.12 45.41
CA CYS A 218 -26.71 2.86 46.07
C CYS A 218 -27.97 2.05 46.42
N LEU A 219 -29.03 2.70 46.91
CA LEU A 219 -30.28 2.04 47.25
C LEU A 219 -30.96 1.45 46.01
N THR A 220 -30.89 2.15 44.87
CA THR A 220 -31.43 1.69 43.58
C THR A 220 -30.70 0.44 43.09
N ARG A 221 -29.37 0.40 43.25
CA ARG A 221 -28.55 -0.75 42.86
C ARG A 221 -28.79 -1.98 43.76
N ILE A 222 -28.96 -1.76 45.06
CA ILE A 222 -29.28 -2.84 46.03
C ILE A 222 -30.67 -3.42 45.72
N ALA A 223 -31.67 -2.57 45.53
CA ALA A 223 -33.01 -3.00 45.15
C ALA A 223 -32.99 -3.82 43.85
N ALA A 224 -32.35 -3.31 42.78
CA ALA A 224 -32.27 -3.99 41.49
C ALA A 224 -31.62 -5.39 41.56
N SER A 225 -30.70 -5.60 42.52
CA SER A 225 -30.05 -6.90 42.72
C SER A 225 -30.89 -7.90 43.52
N GLN A 226 -31.79 -7.44 44.40
CA GLN A 226 -32.51 -8.30 45.35
C GLN A 226 -34.01 -8.46 45.08
N THR A 227 -34.64 -7.58 44.30
CA THR A 227 -36.12 -7.55 44.14
C THR A 227 -36.64 -8.29 42.91
N ARG A 228 -36.00 -9.38 42.46
CA ARG A 228 -36.45 -10.05 41.23
C ARG A 228 -37.80 -10.77 41.36
N GLU A 229 -38.32 -11.05 42.57
CA GLU A 229 -39.59 -11.80 42.71
C GLU A 229 -40.57 -11.30 43.79
N THR A 230 -40.21 -10.41 44.72
CA THR A 230 -41.07 -10.10 45.90
C THR A 230 -41.42 -8.63 46.14
N GLY A 231 -40.92 -7.68 45.33
CA GLY A 231 -41.21 -6.25 45.51
C GLY A 231 -40.67 -5.61 46.80
N ALA A 232 -39.80 -6.33 47.53
CA ALA A 232 -39.15 -5.90 48.76
C ALA A 232 -37.66 -6.26 48.75
N PHE A 233 -36.81 -5.48 49.43
CA PHE A 233 -35.38 -5.77 49.60
C PHE A 233 -35.00 -5.79 51.08
N ARG A 234 -33.93 -6.50 51.46
CA ARG A 234 -33.43 -6.46 52.83
C ARG A 234 -32.43 -5.33 53.00
N CYS A 235 -32.60 -4.53 54.04
CA CYS A 235 -31.62 -3.49 54.37
C CYS A 235 -30.25 -4.14 54.66
N PRO A 236 -29.15 -3.71 54.03
CA PRO A 236 -27.83 -4.33 54.25
C PRO A 236 -27.32 -4.18 55.69
N ILE A 237 -27.80 -3.17 56.41
CA ILE A 237 -27.32 -2.79 57.75
C ILE A 237 -28.14 -3.50 58.83
N CYS A 238 -29.46 -3.29 58.85
CA CYS A 238 -30.33 -3.88 59.89
C CYS A 238 -31.00 -5.20 59.46
N ARG A 239 -30.87 -5.62 58.20
CA ARG A 239 -31.44 -6.86 57.61
C ARG A 239 -32.97 -6.96 57.61
N GLU A 240 -33.65 -5.91 58.01
CA GLU A 240 -35.10 -5.77 57.98
C GLU A 240 -35.61 -5.70 56.53
N LEU A 241 -36.79 -6.28 56.29
CA LEU A 241 -37.39 -6.37 54.95
C LEU A 241 -38.18 -5.10 54.65
N ILE A 242 -37.78 -4.38 53.60
CA ILE A 242 -38.37 -3.09 53.21
C ILE A 242 -39.10 -3.25 51.88
N THR A 243 -40.39 -2.97 51.86
CA THR A 243 -41.23 -2.98 50.66
C THR A 243 -41.03 -1.70 49.85
N ILE A 244 -40.90 -1.84 48.53
CA ILE A 244 -40.68 -0.70 47.64
C ILE A 244 -42.05 -0.12 47.24
N PRO A 245 -42.29 1.20 47.40
CA PRO A 245 -43.54 1.83 46.96
C PRO A 245 -43.72 1.73 45.44
N ARG A 246 -44.97 1.91 44.95
CA ARG A 246 -45.29 1.83 43.50
C ARG A 246 -44.49 2.79 42.60
N GLY A 247 -43.92 3.86 43.17
CA GLY A 247 -43.02 4.79 42.47
C GLY A 247 -41.53 4.40 42.46
N GLY A 248 -41.19 3.19 42.90
CA GLY A 248 -39.81 2.71 42.98
C GLY A 248 -39.02 3.30 44.16
N VAL A 249 -37.71 3.04 44.18
CA VAL A 249 -36.77 3.52 45.21
C VAL A 249 -36.78 5.05 45.43
N PRO A 250 -36.99 5.91 44.40
CA PRO A 250 -37.09 7.36 44.59
C PRO A 250 -38.30 7.81 45.41
N ALA A 251 -39.36 6.99 45.50
CA ALA A 251 -40.58 7.31 46.24
C ALA A 251 -40.49 7.04 47.75
N LEU A 252 -39.34 6.60 48.25
CA LEU A 252 -39.07 6.50 49.69
C LEU A 252 -38.89 7.90 50.30
N PRO A 253 -39.33 8.12 51.55
CA PRO A 253 -39.31 9.45 52.15
C PRO A 253 -37.88 10.02 52.23
N PRO A 254 -37.66 11.29 51.83
CA PRO A 254 -36.35 11.92 51.91
C PRO A 254 -35.96 12.19 53.37
N SER A 255 -34.67 12.10 53.69
CA SER A 255 -34.14 12.35 55.04
C SER A 255 -34.22 13.84 55.36
N PHE A 256 -35.26 14.23 56.09
CA PHE A 256 -35.55 15.61 56.45
C PHE A 256 -34.42 16.27 57.25
N LEU A 257 -33.80 15.54 58.18
CA LEU A 257 -32.74 16.05 59.04
C LEU A 257 -31.45 16.36 58.28
N VAL A 258 -31.06 15.50 57.33
CA VAL A 258 -29.85 15.69 56.51
C VAL A 258 -30.04 16.82 55.51
N ASN A 259 -31.23 16.92 54.91
CA ASN A 259 -31.55 18.02 54.02
C ASN A 259 -31.66 19.36 54.77
N GLN A 260 -32.16 19.38 56.01
CA GLN A 260 -32.10 20.57 56.87
C GLN A 260 -30.67 20.95 57.27
N LEU A 261 -29.80 19.98 57.57
CA LEU A 261 -28.38 20.24 57.84
C LEU A 261 -27.65 20.79 56.61
N LEU A 262 -27.91 20.24 55.42
CA LEU A 262 -27.39 20.76 54.16
C LEU A 262 -27.90 22.18 53.87
N ASP A 263 -29.17 22.46 54.21
CA ASP A 263 -29.76 23.80 54.06
C ASP A 263 -29.28 24.79 55.13
N LEU A 264 -28.93 24.31 56.33
CA LEU A 264 -28.25 25.09 57.38
C LEU A 264 -26.80 25.42 56.99
N MET A 265 -26.09 24.46 56.41
CA MET A 265 -24.74 24.66 55.86
C MET A 265 -24.74 25.58 54.62
N SER A 266 -25.79 25.52 53.79
CA SER A 266 -25.96 26.43 52.65
C SER A 266 -26.28 27.87 53.12
N ARG A 267 -27.09 28.01 54.18
CA ARG A 267 -27.44 29.30 54.79
C ARG A 267 -26.30 29.92 55.61
N GLN A 268 -25.41 29.13 56.20
CA GLN A 268 -24.22 29.63 56.91
C GLN A 268 -23.11 30.19 55.98
N ARG A 269 -23.18 29.99 54.66
CA ARG A 269 -22.27 30.64 53.69
C ARG A 269 -22.63 32.11 53.38
N ARG A 270 -23.27 32.83 54.31
CA ARG A 270 -23.46 34.29 54.20
C ARG A 270 -22.47 35.00 55.11
N GLU A 271 -21.51 35.66 54.47
CA GLU A 271 -20.78 36.84 54.98
C GLU A 271 -19.93 36.67 56.25
N VAL A 272 -18.98 35.74 56.26
CA VAL A 272 -17.79 35.93 57.10
C VAL A 272 -16.82 36.81 56.32
N ILE A 273 -16.89 38.12 56.49
CA ILE A 273 -15.89 39.06 55.94
C ILE A 273 -14.53 38.64 56.54
N PRO A 274 -13.56 38.20 55.72
CA PRO A 274 -12.26 37.79 56.23
C PRO A 274 -11.57 39.00 56.85
N LYS A 275 -11.32 38.95 58.16
CA LYS A 275 -10.64 40.01 58.90
C LYS A 275 -9.17 39.67 59.07
N CYS A 276 -8.34 40.69 59.30
CA CYS A 276 -6.92 40.47 59.51
C CYS A 276 -6.68 39.61 60.77
N SER A 277 -5.78 38.63 60.67
CA SER A 277 -5.37 37.76 61.78
C SER A 277 -4.71 38.51 62.93
N VAL A 278 -4.09 39.65 62.65
CA VAL A 278 -3.44 40.54 63.63
C VAL A 278 -4.41 41.65 64.10
N HIS A 279 -5.27 42.14 63.21
CA HIS A 279 -6.19 43.25 63.48
C HIS A 279 -7.64 42.82 63.25
N ILE A 280 -8.25 42.22 64.28
CA ILE A 280 -9.55 41.54 64.22
C ILE A 280 -10.72 42.51 63.89
N ASN A 281 -10.52 43.83 64.00
CA ASN A 281 -11.54 44.84 63.67
C ASN A 281 -11.37 45.46 62.27
N GLN A 282 -10.35 45.07 61.51
CA GLN A 282 -10.06 45.62 60.18
C GLN A 282 -10.42 44.63 59.08
N GLU A 283 -11.13 45.12 58.06
CA GLU A 283 -11.44 44.36 56.85
C GLU A 283 -10.19 44.23 55.96
N LEU A 284 -10.09 43.10 55.26
CA LEU A 284 -9.05 42.91 54.26
C LEU A 284 -9.43 43.61 52.96
N LEU A 285 -8.45 44.28 52.36
CA LEU A 285 -8.50 44.93 51.06
C LEU A 285 -7.59 44.18 50.09
N PHE A 286 -7.92 44.24 48.81
CA PHE A 286 -7.12 43.66 47.73
C PHE A 286 -6.79 44.73 46.70
N CYS A 287 -5.52 44.83 46.33
CA CYS A 287 -5.07 45.68 45.24
C CYS A 287 -4.93 44.84 43.96
N GLU A 288 -5.75 45.12 42.95
CA GLU A 288 -5.71 44.41 41.67
C GLU A 288 -4.39 44.65 40.91
N THR A 289 -3.77 45.82 41.10
CA THR A 289 -2.51 46.19 40.44
C THR A 289 -1.30 45.46 41.03
N CYS A 290 -1.31 45.17 42.33
CA CYS A 290 -0.19 44.53 43.03
C CYS A 290 -0.41 43.05 43.35
N ASP A 291 -1.62 42.52 43.16
CA ASP A 291 -2.03 41.16 43.54
C ASP A 291 -1.75 40.85 45.03
N THR A 292 -1.94 41.85 45.90
CA THR A 292 -1.66 41.74 47.34
C THR A 292 -2.90 41.99 48.18
N VAL A 293 -3.11 41.14 49.18
CA VAL A 293 -4.15 41.27 50.21
C VAL A 293 -3.55 41.93 51.46
N PHE A 294 -4.17 42.97 51.98
CA PHE A 294 -3.67 43.69 53.16
C PHE A 294 -4.80 44.25 54.02
N CYS A 295 -4.45 44.64 55.25
CA CYS A 295 -5.32 45.42 56.13
C CYS A 295 -4.79 46.86 56.19
N THR A 296 -5.66 47.85 56.35
CA THR A 296 -5.28 49.30 56.38
C THR A 296 -4.18 49.64 57.39
N VAL A 297 -4.09 48.87 58.48
CA VAL A 297 -3.10 49.07 59.56
C VAL A 297 -1.79 48.35 59.28
N CYS A 298 -1.84 47.19 58.62
CA CYS A 298 -0.73 46.29 58.39
C CYS A 298 0.29 46.83 57.37
N THR A 299 -0.19 47.64 56.43
CA THR A 299 0.59 48.24 55.34
C THR A 299 0.94 49.69 55.58
N SER A 300 1.04 50.11 56.85
CA SER A 300 1.38 51.49 57.25
C SER A 300 2.72 51.93 56.63
N GLY A 301 2.65 52.46 55.40
CA GLY A 301 3.75 53.03 54.64
C GLY A 301 4.05 52.44 53.25
N THR A 302 3.69 51.20 52.89
CA THR A 302 4.28 50.53 51.70
C THR A 302 3.49 50.64 50.38
N HIS A 303 2.24 51.12 50.40
CA HIS A 303 1.49 51.43 49.17
C HIS A 303 1.50 52.93 48.81
N ALA A 304 2.21 53.75 49.58
CA ALA A 304 2.53 55.13 49.21
C ALA A 304 3.94 55.20 48.58
N GLY A 305 4.05 54.81 47.30
CA GLY A 305 5.10 55.34 46.43
C GLY A 305 6.44 54.60 46.34
N THR A 306 6.46 53.30 46.03
CA THR A 306 7.68 52.66 45.48
C THR A 306 7.37 51.67 44.34
N SER A 307 6.93 52.20 43.20
CA SER A 307 7.25 51.69 41.85
C SER A 307 6.95 52.82 40.84
N PRO A 308 7.93 53.28 40.05
CA PRO A 308 7.73 54.42 39.14
C PRO A 308 6.95 53.95 37.91
N GLY A 309 5.62 54.12 37.93
CA GLY A 309 4.80 53.87 36.73
C GLY A 309 3.28 53.77 36.92
N CYS A 310 2.75 53.55 38.13
CA CYS A 310 1.30 53.41 38.34
C CYS A 310 0.78 54.47 39.31
N THR A 311 0.12 55.51 38.82
CA THR A 311 -0.43 56.60 39.64
C THR A 311 -1.81 56.32 40.24
N GLU A 312 -2.46 55.21 39.90
CA GLU A 312 -3.74 54.82 40.53
C GLU A 312 -3.80 53.30 40.72
N HIS A 313 -3.71 52.86 41.98
CA HIS A 313 -3.91 51.45 42.33
C HIS A 313 -5.38 51.22 42.66
N THR A 314 -6.04 50.34 41.92
CA THR A 314 -7.44 49.97 42.18
C THR A 314 -7.49 49.05 43.39
N ILE A 315 -8.02 49.57 44.50
CA ILE A 315 -8.18 48.83 45.76
C ILE A 315 -9.67 48.54 45.95
N ILE A 316 -10.01 47.28 46.15
CA ILE A 316 -11.38 46.83 46.40
C ILE A 316 -11.45 46.02 47.70
N PRO A 317 -12.62 45.97 48.36
CA PRO A 317 -12.85 45.05 49.47
C PRO A 317 -12.55 43.60 49.04
N PHE A 318 -11.81 42.87 49.87
CA PHE A 318 -11.38 41.51 49.56
C PHE A 318 -12.54 40.54 49.32
N SER A 319 -13.70 40.79 49.96
CA SER A 319 -14.95 40.05 49.72
C SER A 319 -15.47 40.18 48.28
N ILE A 320 -15.36 41.37 47.68
CA ILE A 320 -15.74 41.63 46.28
C ILE A 320 -14.70 41.03 45.33
N ALA A 321 -13.41 41.13 45.67
CA ALA A 321 -12.33 40.52 44.91
C ALA A 321 -12.50 38.99 44.81
N ILE A 322 -12.73 38.31 45.93
CA ILE A 322 -12.97 36.86 45.97
C ILE A 322 -14.15 36.48 45.09
N LYS A 323 -15.26 37.23 45.18
CA LYS A 323 -16.46 36.94 44.38
C LYS A 323 -16.18 37.05 42.88
N ARG A 324 -15.54 38.14 42.44
CA ARG A 324 -15.17 38.36 41.02
C ARG A 324 -14.17 37.32 40.52
N MET A 325 -13.13 37.04 41.29
CA MET A 325 -12.13 36.03 40.92
C MET A 325 -12.74 34.63 40.86
N SER A 326 -13.68 34.30 41.75
CA SER A 326 -14.41 33.04 41.73
C SER A 326 -15.30 32.91 40.48
N GLU A 327 -15.96 33.99 40.07
CA GLU A 327 -16.75 34.03 38.83
C GLU A 327 -15.88 33.90 37.57
N ILE A 328 -14.71 34.56 37.53
CA ILE A 328 -13.72 34.44 36.43
C ILE A 328 -13.15 33.02 36.36
N LEU A 329 -12.81 32.43 37.51
CA LEU A 329 -12.32 31.06 37.60
C LEU A 329 -13.38 30.08 37.10
N LEU A 330 -14.65 30.27 37.48
CA LEU A 330 -15.76 29.45 37.02
C LEU A 330 -15.98 29.60 35.50
N TYR A 331 -15.88 30.82 34.97
CA TYR A 331 -15.96 31.07 33.53
C TYR A 331 -14.85 30.35 32.76
N LYS A 332 -13.59 30.50 33.18
CA LYS A 332 -12.45 29.80 32.55
C LYS A 332 -12.53 28.27 32.71
N ALA A 333 -13.02 27.79 33.85
CA ALA A 333 -13.25 26.36 34.07
C ALA A 333 -14.33 25.83 33.10
N ASN A 334 -15.44 26.57 32.92
CA ASN A 334 -16.48 26.21 31.97
C ASN A 334 -15.99 26.28 30.50
N GLU A 335 -15.15 27.25 30.15
CA GLU A 335 -14.51 27.32 28.82
C GLU A 335 -13.59 26.11 28.58
N CYS A 336 -12.80 25.73 29.58
CA CYS A 336 -11.96 24.54 29.54
C CYS A 336 -12.80 23.25 29.38
N ILE A 337 -13.87 23.11 30.17
CA ILE A 337 -14.81 21.99 30.05
C ILE A 337 -15.42 21.95 28.64
N SER A 338 -15.85 23.08 28.10
CA SER A 338 -16.40 23.15 26.74
C SER A 338 -15.40 22.66 25.68
N LYS A 339 -14.14 23.11 25.76
CA LYS A 339 -13.07 22.65 24.86
C LYS A 339 -12.75 21.17 25.04
N LEU A 340 -12.73 20.66 26.27
CA LEU A 340 -12.50 19.25 26.57
C LEU A 340 -13.66 18.37 26.08
N THR A 341 -14.90 18.82 26.21
CA THR A 341 -16.07 18.12 25.66
C THR A 341 -16.00 18.06 24.14
N GLN A 342 -15.65 19.17 23.47
CA GLN A 342 -15.45 19.17 22.01
C GLN A 342 -14.33 18.22 21.57
N ALA A 343 -13.23 18.16 22.32
CA ALA A 343 -12.14 17.22 22.08
C ALA A 343 -12.60 15.76 22.30
N GLN A 344 -13.37 15.50 23.36
CA GLN A 344 -13.94 14.19 23.66
C GLN A 344 -14.89 13.72 22.55
N ASP A 345 -15.78 14.59 22.06
CA ASP A 345 -16.69 14.27 20.97
C ASP A 345 -15.92 13.95 19.69
N SER A 346 -14.90 14.75 19.38
CA SER A 346 -14.02 14.53 18.21
C SER A 346 -13.30 13.17 18.28
N VAL A 347 -12.76 12.80 19.45
CA VAL A 347 -12.12 11.48 19.65
C VAL A 347 -13.15 10.35 19.57
N SER A 348 -14.35 10.54 20.11
CA SER A 348 -15.41 9.54 20.08
C SER A 348 -15.90 9.27 18.65
N THR A 349 -16.02 10.30 17.82
CA THR A 349 -16.33 10.16 16.39
C THR A 349 -15.23 9.41 15.65
N GLU A 350 -13.95 9.66 15.94
CA GLU A 350 -12.84 8.92 15.32
C GLU A 350 -12.78 7.45 15.76
N LEU A 351 -13.13 7.14 17.01
CA LEU A 351 -13.26 5.75 17.46
C LEU A 351 -14.35 5.01 16.67
N GLN A 352 -15.52 5.63 16.48
CA GLN A 352 -16.59 5.06 15.66
C GLN A 352 -16.18 4.87 14.20
N ARG A 353 -15.45 5.84 13.62
CA ARG A 353 -14.90 5.72 12.26
C ARG A 353 -13.88 4.58 12.15
N LEU A 354 -13.04 4.40 13.17
CA LEU A 354 -12.06 3.30 13.22
C LEU A 354 -12.76 1.94 13.28
N GLU A 355 -13.79 1.79 14.12
CA GLU A 355 -14.59 0.55 14.19
C GLU A 355 -15.23 0.23 12.83
N ALA A 356 -15.88 1.21 12.19
CA ALA A 356 -16.49 1.03 10.87
C ALA A 356 -15.46 0.73 9.77
N SER A 357 -14.30 1.40 9.79
CA SER A 357 -13.21 1.15 8.85
C SER A 357 -12.58 -0.24 9.05
N THR A 358 -12.51 -0.72 10.29
CA THR A 358 -12.00 -2.05 10.62
C THR A 358 -12.93 -3.12 10.06
N GLU A 359 -14.24 -2.98 10.28
CA GLU A 359 -15.25 -3.89 9.73
C GLU A 359 -15.20 -3.92 8.20
N LYS A 360 -15.12 -2.75 7.54
CA LYS A 360 -14.99 -2.64 6.09
C LYS A 360 -13.71 -3.28 5.56
N CYS A 361 -12.59 -3.13 6.26
CA CYS A 361 -11.31 -3.72 5.89
C CYS A 361 -11.36 -5.25 6.01
N LEU A 362 -11.92 -5.77 7.10
CA LEU A 362 -12.11 -7.21 7.29
C LEU A 362 -13.01 -7.80 6.19
N SER A 363 -14.13 -7.16 5.86
CA SER A 363 -15.01 -7.62 4.76
C SER A 363 -14.34 -7.59 3.39
N ALA A 364 -13.47 -6.60 3.15
CA ALA A 364 -12.72 -6.49 1.90
C ALA A 364 -11.68 -7.62 1.78
N VAL A 365 -10.95 -7.92 2.87
CA VAL A 365 -10.04 -9.08 2.94
C VAL A 365 -10.81 -10.36 2.62
N ASP A 366 -11.94 -10.60 3.29
CA ASP A 366 -12.74 -11.81 3.04
C ASP A 366 -13.19 -11.93 1.58
N THR A 367 -13.58 -10.81 0.95
CA THR A 367 -14.03 -10.79 -0.45
C THR A 367 -12.89 -11.11 -1.43
N GLU A 368 -11.72 -10.48 -1.26
CA GLU A 368 -10.53 -10.74 -2.09
C GLU A 368 -10.08 -12.20 -1.99
N PHE A 369 -10.06 -12.76 -0.78
CA PHE A 369 -9.69 -14.16 -0.58
C PHE A 369 -10.70 -15.14 -1.20
N VAL A 370 -12.00 -14.81 -1.23
CA VAL A 370 -13.00 -15.59 -1.97
C VAL A 370 -12.71 -15.61 -3.47
N GLU A 371 -12.32 -14.47 -4.06
CA GLU A 371 -11.95 -14.42 -5.48
C GLU A 371 -10.68 -15.24 -5.80
N ILE A 372 -9.67 -15.17 -4.94
CA ILE A 372 -8.43 -15.95 -5.09
C ILE A 372 -8.75 -17.45 -5.02
N ILE A 373 -9.55 -17.87 -4.04
CA ILE A 373 -10.02 -19.27 -3.93
C ILE A 373 -10.76 -19.70 -5.19
N ALA A 374 -11.63 -18.84 -5.74
CA ALA A 374 -12.36 -19.13 -6.97
C ALA A 374 -11.42 -19.34 -8.18
N LYS A 375 -10.35 -18.55 -8.31
CA LYS A 375 -9.34 -18.73 -9.36
C LYS A 375 -8.57 -20.05 -9.20
N ILE A 376 -8.20 -20.41 -7.97
CA ILE A 376 -7.51 -21.68 -7.69
C ILE A 376 -8.42 -22.88 -7.98
N GLU A 377 -9.67 -22.84 -7.54
CA GLU A 377 -10.65 -23.91 -7.81
C GLU A 377 -10.97 -24.03 -9.31
N LYS A 378 -11.02 -22.91 -10.05
CA LYS A 378 -11.12 -22.94 -11.52
C LYS A 378 -9.93 -23.70 -12.14
N ARG A 379 -8.70 -23.41 -11.72
CA ARG A 379 -7.52 -24.11 -12.25
C ARG A 379 -7.53 -25.61 -11.91
N ARG A 380 -7.99 -25.97 -10.71
CA ARG A 380 -8.16 -27.35 -10.30
C ARG A 380 -9.15 -28.09 -11.22
N THR A 381 -10.30 -27.49 -11.51
CA THR A 381 -11.31 -28.11 -12.38
C THR A 381 -10.83 -28.24 -13.83
N GLU A 382 -10.10 -27.25 -14.36
CA GLU A 382 -9.44 -27.34 -15.67
C GLU A 382 -8.46 -28.52 -15.77
N LEU A 383 -7.59 -28.69 -14.75
CA LEU A 383 -6.63 -29.78 -14.70
C LEU A 383 -7.31 -31.16 -14.60
N GLN A 384 -8.37 -31.26 -13.80
CA GLN A 384 -9.17 -32.48 -13.71
C GLN A 384 -9.84 -32.80 -15.05
N ALA A 385 -10.37 -31.80 -15.76
CA ALA A 385 -10.97 -31.97 -17.09
C ALA A 385 -9.93 -32.40 -18.13
N ALA A 386 -8.71 -31.86 -18.07
CA ALA A 386 -7.62 -32.24 -18.97
C ALA A 386 -7.19 -33.70 -18.77
N VAL A 387 -7.09 -34.16 -17.51
CA VAL A 387 -6.74 -35.55 -17.18
C VAL A 387 -7.84 -36.51 -17.66
N THR A 388 -9.11 -36.17 -17.45
CA THR A 388 -10.22 -37.03 -17.91
C THR A 388 -10.34 -37.07 -19.43
N ALA A 389 -10.08 -35.96 -20.12
CA ALA A 389 -10.03 -35.90 -21.58
C ALA A 389 -8.89 -36.76 -22.13
N ALA A 390 -7.66 -36.62 -21.61
CA ALA A 390 -6.51 -37.42 -22.03
C ALA A 390 -6.73 -38.93 -21.81
N ALA A 391 -7.33 -39.30 -20.68
CA ALA A 391 -7.68 -40.69 -20.41
C ALA A 391 -8.73 -41.23 -21.38
N ARG A 392 -9.74 -40.44 -21.72
CA ARG A 392 -10.77 -40.82 -22.69
C ARG A 392 -10.20 -41.01 -24.09
N ASP A 393 -9.34 -40.10 -24.54
CA ASP A 393 -8.79 -40.15 -25.89
C ASP A 393 -7.83 -41.35 -26.05
N LYS A 394 -6.97 -41.60 -25.05
CA LYS A 394 -6.13 -42.81 -25.01
C LYS A 394 -6.94 -44.10 -24.99
N LYS A 395 -8.01 -44.13 -24.21
CA LYS A 395 -8.95 -45.26 -24.16
C LYS A 395 -9.63 -45.50 -25.50
N HIS A 396 -10.03 -44.44 -26.20
CA HIS A 396 -10.69 -44.55 -27.50
C HIS A 396 -9.80 -45.22 -28.57
N VAL A 397 -8.52 -44.83 -28.64
CA VAL A 397 -7.55 -45.43 -29.57
C VAL A 397 -7.36 -46.93 -29.28
N LEU A 398 -7.31 -47.31 -28.00
CA LEU A 398 -7.18 -48.71 -27.60
C LEU A 398 -8.45 -49.52 -27.89
N GLU A 399 -9.64 -48.95 -27.70
CA GLU A 399 -10.91 -49.60 -28.02
C GLU A 399 -11.07 -49.81 -29.54
N GLU A 400 -10.65 -48.85 -30.36
CA GLU A 400 -10.65 -48.97 -31.81
C GLU A 400 -9.67 -50.06 -32.28
N GLN A 401 -8.45 -50.08 -31.74
CA GLN A 401 -7.49 -51.15 -32.04
C GLN A 401 -7.99 -52.52 -31.58
N HIS A 402 -8.62 -52.60 -30.41
CA HIS A 402 -9.22 -53.85 -29.91
C HIS A 402 -10.30 -54.35 -30.86
N SER A 403 -11.20 -53.47 -31.33
CA SER A 403 -12.25 -53.84 -32.28
C SER A 403 -11.69 -54.36 -33.61
N LEU A 404 -10.60 -53.76 -34.11
CA LEU A 404 -9.91 -54.22 -35.32
C LEU A 404 -9.28 -55.60 -35.13
N ILE A 405 -8.60 -55.83 -34.00
CA ILE A 405 -8.01 -57.13 -33.67
C ILE A 405 -9.08 -58.22 -33.56
N GLU A 406 -10.21 -57.91 -32.91
CA GLU A 406 -11.32 -58.84 -32.72
C GLU A 406 -11.98 -59.20 -34.06
N ALA A 407 -12.12 -58.24 -34.97
CA ALA A 407 -12.64 -58.47 -36.32
C ALA A 407 -11.74 -59.40 -37.16
N GLU A 408 -10.42 -59.15 -37.19
CA GLU A 408 -9.47 -60.00 -37.92
C GLU A 408 -9.33 -61.38 -37.27
N LYS A 409 -9.33 -61.48 -35.94
CA LYS A 409 -9.35 -62.77 -35.23
C LYS A 409 -10.56 -63.62 -35.64
N THR A 410 -11.76 -63.03 -35.64
CA THR A 410 -13.00 -63.72 -36.01
C THR A 410 -13.03 -64.15 -37.48
N LYS A 411 -12.29 -63.43 -38.35
CA LYS A 411 -12.13 -63.78 -39.76
C LYS A 411 -11.19 -64.98 -39.93
N VAL A 412 -10.06 -64.98 -39.24
CA VAL A 412 -9.11 -66.12 -39.22
C VAL A 412 -9.77 -67.37 -38.63
N GLU A 413 -10.53 -67.26 -37.54
CA GLU A 413 -11.27 -68.37 -36.94
C GLU A 413 -12.26 -69.00 -37.93
N ARG A 414 -13.00 -68.19 -38.70
CA ARG A 414 -13.89 -68.66 -39.76
C ARG A 414 -13.15 -69.34 -40.92
N GLU A 415 -11.99 -68.83 -41.30
CA GLU A 415 -11.15 -69.48 -42.32
C GLU A 415 -10.60 -70.83 -41.83
N CYS A 416 -10.25 -70.94 -40.54
CA CYS A 416 -9.81 -72.17 -39.88
C CYS A 416 -10.90 -73.25 -39.79
N GLU A 417 -12.15 -72.90 -39.49
CA GLU A 417 -13.27 -73.86 -39.46
C GLU A 417 -13.52 -74.50 -40.84
N GLY A 418 -13.26 -73.76 -41.93
CA GLY A 418 -13.40 -74.25 -43.31
C GLY A 418 -12.30 -75.21 -43.80
N LEU A 419 -11.20 -75.36 -43.04
CA LEU A 419 -10.01 -76.13 -43.44
C LEU A 419 -10.11 -77.63 -43.13
N GLN A 420 -11.10 -78.07 -42.36
CA GLN A 420 -11.18 -79.45 -41.85
C GLN A 420 -11.53 -80.52 -42.93
N TYR A 421 -11.88 -80.10 -44.16
CA TYR A 421 -12.36 -80.99 -45.23
C TYR A 421 -11.70 -80.78 -46.61
N GLN A 422 -10.46 -80.24 -46.69
CA GLN A 422 -9.78 -80.04 -47.98
C GLN A 422 -8.78 -81.17 -48.32
N VAL A 423 -8.88 -81.71 -49.55
CA VAL A 423 -8.10 -82.87 -50.03
C VAL A 423 -7.07 -82.51 -51.12
N GLU A 424 -7.12 -81.29 -51.68
CA GLU A 424 -6.24 -80.86 -52.78
C GLU A 424 -5.02 -80.07 -52.29
N VAL A 425 -3.83 -80.63 -52.52
CA VAL A 425 -2.52 -80.05 -52.12
C VAL A 425 -2.31 -78.63 -52.65
N ARG A 426 -2.72 -78.34 -53.89
CA ARG A 426 -2.51 -77.03 -54.53
C ARG A 426 -3.35 -75.91 -53.88
N ASN A 427 -4.56 -76.27 -53.44
CA ASN A 427 -5.47 -75.38 -52.71
C ASN A 427 -4.97 -75.12 -51.27
N ILE A 428 -4.35 -76.13 -50.65
CA ILE A 428 -3.71 -76.02 -49.33
C ILE A 428 -2.51 -75.05 -49.39
N THR A 429 -1.65 -75.16 -50.40
CA THR A 429 -0.48 -74.26 -50.53
C THR A 429 -0.88 -72.79 -50.78
N GLN A 430 -1.90 -72.54 -51.60
CA GLN A 430 -2.44 -71.18 -51.78
C GLN A 430 -3.02 -70.60 -50.48
N ARG A 431 -3.73 -71.42 -49.69
CA ARG A 431 -4.25 -70.99 -48.37
C ARG A 431 -3.14 -70.75 -47.35
N ILE A 432 -2.08 -71.57 -47.34
CA ILE A 432 -0.91 -71.35 -46.46
C ILE A 432 -0.26 -70.00 -46.76
N ASN A 433 -0.09 -69.65 -48.04
CA ASN A 433 0.46 -68.35 -48.42
C ASN A 433 -0.47 -67.20 -47.99
N SER A 434 -1.80 -67.35 -48.18
CA SER A 434 -2.78 -66.37 -47.71
C SER A 434 -2.79 -66.19 -46.18
N LEU A 435 -2.64 -67.28 -45.42
CA LEU A 435 -2.53 -67.25 -43.96
C LEU A 435 -1.18 -66.67 -43.51
N SER A 436 -0.11 -66.90 -44.27
CA SER A 436 1.20 -66.29 -44.03
C SER A 436 1.15 -64.77 -44.25
N ASP A 437 0.49 -64.30 -45.31
CA ASP A 437 0.29 -62.87 -45.57
C ASP A 437 -0.59 -62.22 -44.49
N GLN A 438 -1.61 -62.94 -43.99
CA GLN A 438 -2.45 -62.49 -42.86
C GLN A 438 -1.69 -62.49 -41.53
N LEU A 439 -0.75 -63.44 -41.34
CA LEU A 439 0.11 -63.50 -40.16
C LEU A 439 1.06 -62.30 -40.10
N ASP A 440 1.60 -61.88 -41.24
CA ASP A 440 2.41 -60.66 -41.34
C ASP A 440 1.57 -59.41 -41.02
N ALA A 441 0.32 -59.35 -41.48
CA ALA A 441 -0.62 -58.27 -41.14
C ALA A 441 -1.02 -58.26 -39.64
N ALA A 442 -1.19 -59.43 -39.01
CA ALA A 442 -1.48 -59.57 -37.59
C ALA A 442 -0.28 -59.19 -36.70
N THR A 443 0.95 -59.45 -37.18
CA THR A 443 2.18 -59.08 -36.48
C THR A 443 2.31 -57.55 -36.34
N ALA A 444 1.80 -56.78 -37.31
CA ALA A 444 1.73 -55.32 -37.24
C ALA A 444 0.70 -54.77 -36.21
N LEU A 445 -0.25 -55.60 -35.75
CA LEU A 445 -1.24 -55.25 -34.72
C LEU A 445 -0.80 -55.67 -33.29
N SER A 446 0.37 -56.31 -33.16
CA SER A 446 0.91 -56.85 -31.90
C SER A 446 1.25 -55.77 -30.88
N GLU A 447 1.64 -54.57 -31.31
CA GLU A 447 1.98 -53.48 -30.39
C GLU A 447 0.77 -52.57 -30.14
N PRO A 448 0.43 -52.26 -28.89
CA PRO A 448 -0.64 -51.32 -28.59
C PRO A 448 -0.24 -49.93 -29.11
N LYS A 449 -1.13 -49.31 -29.90
CA LYS A 449 -0.93 -48.00 -30.54
C LYS A 449 -0.84 -46.85 -29.54
N GLU A 450 -1.25 -47.08 -28.30
CA GLU A 450 -1.23 -46.08 -27.22
C GLU A 450 -0.91 -46.75 -25.88
N ASN A 451 -0.41 -45.98 -24.91
CA ASN A 451 0.00 -46.49 -23.60
C ASN A 451 -0.83 -45.90 -22.45
N ALA A 452 -0.82 -46.56 -21.29
CA ALA A 452 -1.58 -46.16 -20.10
C ALA A 452 -0.96 -45.01 -19.30
N PHE A 453 0.15 -44.41 -19.76
CA PHE A 453 0.88 -43.41 -19.00
C PHE A 453 0.12 -42.07 -18.98
N ILE A 454 -0.35 -41.66 -17.80
CA ILE A 454 -0.91 -40.34 -17.52
C ILE A 454 -0.35 -39.90 -16.17
N THR A 455 0.39 -38.80 -16.14
CA THR A 455 1.00 -38.27 -14.92
C THR A 455 0.63 -36.80 -14.74
N PHE A 456 0.48 -36.40 -13.48
CA PHE A 456 0.40 -35.00 -13.09
C PHE A 456 1.73 -34.62 -12.47
N GLU A 457 2.51 -33.78 -13.16
CA GLU A 457 3.82 -33.32 -12.69
C GLU A 457 3.70 -31.90 -12.15
N PHE A 458 3.88 -31.76 -10.84
CA PHE A 458 3.76 -30.48 -10.12
C PHE A 458 5.10 -29.78 -9.90
N ASN A 459 6.23 -30.50 -10.03
CA ASN A 459 7.54 -30.09 -9.51
C ASN A 459 8.55 -29.60 -10.55
N HIS A 460 8.18 -29.49 -11.84
CA HIS A 460 9.15 -29.15 -12.88
C HIS A 460 9.43 -27.65 -13.02
N ASN A 461 8.54 -26.81 -12.49
CA ASN A 461 8.71 -25.37 -12.45
C ASN A 461 8.71 -24.94 -10.98
N ASP A 462 9.57 -24.00 -10.59
CA ASP A 462 9.61 -23.36 -9.25
C ASP A 462 8.32 -22.60 -8.88
N ALA A 463 7.18 -22.97 -9.47
CA ALA A 463 5.86 -22.38 -9.32
C ALA A 463 5.38 -22.38 -7.87
N LEU A 464 5.78 -23.35 -7.04
CA LEU A 464 5.41 -23.40 -5.62
C LEU A 464 6.13 -22.28 -4.83
N PHE A 465 7.42 -22.08 -5.10
CA PHE A 465 8.20 -20.98 -4.53
C PHE A 465 7.73 -19.62 -5.05
N GLN A 466 7.42 -19.52 -6.35
CA GLN A 466 6.84 -18.31 -6.94
C GLN A 466 5.43 -18.03 -6.41
N LEU A 467 4.62 -19.06 -6.13
CA LEU A 467 3.31 -18.93 -5.51
C LEU A 467 3.45 -18.50 -4.05
N GLU A 468 4.40 -19.04 -3.29
CA GLU A 468 4.68 -18.61 -1.91
C GLU A 468 5.15 -17.16 -1.87
N GLN A 469 6.03 -16.77 -2.80
CA GLN A 469 6.46 -15.37 -2.97
C GLN A 469 5.29 -14.47 -3.39
N ALA A 470 4.45 -14.92 -4.32
CA ALA A 470 3.26 -14.18 -4.74
C ALA A 470 2.26 -14.03 -3.58
N LEU A 471 1.97 -15.10 -2.84
CA LEU A 471 1.09 -15.10 -1.67
C LEU A 471 1.62 -14.21 -0.54
N SER A 472 2.95 -14.15 -0.36
CA SER A 472 3.56 -13.22 0.62
C SER A 472 3.33 -11.74 0.27
N ASN A 473 3.08 -11.45 -1.00
CA ASN A 473 2.77 -10.10 -1.50
C ASN A 473 1.24 -9.85 -1.59
N VAL A 474 0.39 -10.85 -1.36
CA VAL A 474 -1.08 -10.71 -1.42
C VAL A 474 -1.59 -10.07 -0.14
N GLY A 475 -2.02 -8.81 -0.27
CA GLY A 475 -2.68 -8.06 0.79
C GLY A 475 -1.71 -7.61 1.89
N ARG A 476 -1.81 -6.33 2.29
CA ARG A 476 -1.05 -5.80 3.43
C ARG A 476 -1.96 -4.93 4.27
N VAL A 477 -2.12 -5.28 5.54
CA VAL A 477 -2.80 -4.41 6.50
C VAL A 477 -1.87 -3.25 6.84
N ARG A 478 -2.30 -2.03 6.52
CA ARG A 478 -1.56 -0.78 6.80
C ARG A 478 -2.34 0.02 7.85
N SER A 479 -1.63 0.54 8.85
CA SER A 479 -2.16 1.54 9.77
C SER A 479 -1.34 2.83 9.62
N SER A 480 -2.04 3.95 9.49
CA SER A 480 -1.41 5.27 9.43
C SER A 480 -1.40 5.92 10.80
N THR A 481 -0.27 6.54 11.14
CA THR A 481 -0.12 7.42 12.31
C THR A 481 0.06 8.89 11.90
N THR A 482 -0.22 9.20 10.63
CA THR A 482 -0.03 10.53 10.05
C THR A 482 -0.94 11.54 10.73
N LEU A 483 -0.38 12.67 11.14
CA LEU A 483 -1.12 13.79 11.72
C LEU A 483 -1.24 14.93 10.69
N PRO A 484 -2.42 15.15 10.07
CA PRO A 484 -2.59 16.13 9.00
C PRO A 484 -2.11 17.54 9.36
N GLY A 485 -2.40 18.01 10.58
CA GLY A 485 -2.07 19.37 11.04
C GLY A 485 -0.57 19.68 11.20
N LEU A 486 0.32 18.70 11.02
CA LEU A 486 1.78 18.90 11.00
C LEU A 486 2.40 18.62 9.63
N CYS A 487 1.64 18.00 8.70
CA CYS A 487 2.09 17.71 7.34
C CYS A 487 2.38 19.00 6.57
N ARG A 488 3.37 18.95 5.69
CA ARG A 488 3.80 20.09 4.87
C ARG A 488 3.63 19.81 3.40
N ALA A 489 3.31 20.85 2.64
CA ALA A 489 3.27 20.76 1.18
C ALA A 489 4.16 21.85 0.57
N ARG A 490 4.97 21.46 -0.42
CA ARG A 490 5.86 22.38 -1.12
C ARG A 490 5.82 22.15 -2.62
N LEU A 491 5.86 23.23 -3.37
CA LEU A 491 6.02 23.18 -4.82
C LEU A 491 7.45 22.69 -5.14
N LYS A 492 7.58 21.67 -6.00
CA LYS A 492 8.88 21.09 -6.37
C LYS A 492 9.68 22.04 -7.28
N ASP A 493 9.01 22.51 -8.33
CA ASP A 493 9.55 23.39 -9.37
C ASP A 493 8.56 24.52 -9.67
N LEU A 494 9.02 25.58 -10.32
CA LEU A 494 8.16 26.68 -10.73
C LEU A 494 6.98 26.18 -11.58
N ALA A 495 5.76 26.62 -11.24
CA ALA A 495 4.56 26.28 -11.99
C ALA A 495 4.56 27.04 -13.32
N ILE A 496 4.54 26.31 -14.43
CA ILE A 496 4.56 26.87 -15.79
C ILE A 496 3.28 26.43 -16.51
N VAL A 497 2.66 27.34 -17.26
CA VAL A 497 1.44 27.07 -18.02
C VAL A 497 1.61 25.84 -18.92
N LYS A 498 0.58 24.97 -18.94
CA LYS A 498 0.50 23.69 -19.68
C LYS A 498 1.53 22.62 -19.30
N LEU A 499 2.60 22.94 -18.57
CA LEU A 499 3.55 21.94 -18.07
C LEU A 499 3.02 21.25 -16.83
N GLN A 500 3.36 19.97 -16.69
CA GLN A 500 3.07 19.21 -15.49
C GLN A 500 3.87 19.79 -14.31
N THR A 501 3.14 20.23 -13.29
CA THR A 501 3.69 20.80 -12.07
C THR A 501 3.50 19.79 -10.94
N ILE A 502 4.49 19.72 -10.05
CA ILE A 502 4.54 18.75 -8.95
C ILE A 502 4.53 19.50 -7.63
N VAL A 503 3.58 19.17 -6.76
CA VAL A 503 3.61 19.55 -5.34
C VAL A 503 3.93 18.30 -4.52
N VAL A 504 4.97 18.40 -3.70
CA VAL A 504 5.43 17.35 -2.81
C VAL A 504 4.78 17.56 -1.45
N VAL A 505 4.05 16.56 -0.97
CA VAL A 505 3.44 16.51 0.36
C VAL A 505 4.24 15.56 1.22
N GLU A 506 4.84 16.10 2.29
CA GLU A 506 5.63 15.35 3.27
C GLU A 506 4.71 15.07 4.48
N THR A 507 4.40 13.79 4.71
CA THR A 507 3.58 13.39 5.86
C THR A 507 4.43 13.12 7.09
N VAL A 508 3.89 13.51 8.25
CA VAL A 508 4.59 13.40 9.54
C VAL A 508 3.70 12.76 10.60
N ASP A 509 4.33 12.12 11.58
CA ASP A 509 3.64 11.56 12.75
C ASP A 509 3.28 12.63 13.80
N TYR A 510 2.65 12.19 14.89
CA TYR A 510 2.31 13.05 16.03
C TYR A 510 3.52 13.77 16.66
N HIS A 511 4.72 13.17 16.59
CA HIS A 511 5.94 13.74 17.12
C HIS A 511 6.65 14.69 16.13
N GLY A 512 6.12 14.80 14.90
CA GLY A 512 6.69 15.62 13.83
C GLY A 512 7.82 14.93 13.05
N HIS A 513 8.00 13.62 13.21
CA HIS A 513 8.96 12.85 12.42
C HIS A 513 8.37 12.49 11.05
N PRO A 514 9.18 12.53 9.97
CA PRO A 514 8.73 12.13 8.64
C PRO A 514 8.33 10.66 8.63
N ARG A 515 7.25 10.36 7.92
CA ARG A 515 6.81 8.99 7.67
C ARG A 515 7.77 8.34 6.68
N ASN A 516 7.97 7.03 6.82
CA ASN A 516 8.78 6.21 5.91
C ASN A 516 7.93 5.17 5.15
N VAL A 517 6.60 5.27 5.26
CA VAL A 517 5.63 4.32 4.71
C VAL A 517 4.46 5.12 4.14
N GLY A 518 4.07 4.82 2.89
CA GLY A 518 2.89 5.40 2.24
C GLY A 518 1.57 4.67 2.51
N GLY A 519 0.50 5.12 1.85
CA GLY A 519 -0.86 4.57 1.92
C GLY A 519 -1.87 5.48 2.62
N ASP A 520 -1.52 6.74 2.88
CA ASP A 520 -2.42 7.73 3.46
C ASP A 520 -3.40 8.25 2.39
N LEU A 521 -4.64 8.51 2.81
CA LEU A 521 -5.66 9.04 1.91
C LEU A 521 -5.44 10.54 1.73
N ILE A 522 -4.82 10.93 0.61
CA ILE A 522 -4.58 12.33 0.26
C ILE A 522 -5.54 12.77 -0.83
N SER A 523 -6.22 13.89 -0.62
CA SER A 523 -7.00 14.57 -1.65
C SER A 523 -6.45 15.96 -1.92
N ALA A 524 -6.49 16.34 -3.19
CA ALA A 524 -6.00 17.61 -3.68
C ALA A 524 -7.07 18.25 -4.59
N GLU A 525 -7.34 19.53 -4.38
CA GLU A 525 -8.26 20.31 -5.23
C GLU A 525 -7.56 21.63 -5.63
N LEU A 526 -7.45 21.87 -6.93
CA LEU A 526 -6.81 23.06 -7.49
C LEU A 526 -7.85 24.06 -8.00
N THR A 527 -7.80 25.30 -7.51
CA THR A 527 -8.72 26.39 -7.87
C THR A 527 -7.97 27.70 -8.15
N LEU A 528 -8.57 28.61 -8.91
CA LEU A 528 -8.04 29.97 -9.13
C LEU A 528 -8.26 30.84 -7.88
N ALA A 529 -7.26 31.66 -7.51
CA ALA A 529 -7.34 32.51 -6.33
C ALA A 529 -8.39 33.62 -6.42
N ASP A 530 -8.72 34.08 -7.64
CA ASP A 530 -9.71 35.14 -7.84
C ASP A 530 -11.17 34.65 -7.66
N ASN A 531 -11.40 33.33 -7.64
CA ASN A 531 -12.73 32.71 -7.55
C ASN A 531 -13.11 32.26 -6.13
N ILE A 532 -12.38 32.68 -5.08
CA ILE A 532 -12.64 32.27 -3.69
C ILE A 532 -14.06 32.66 -3.21
N HIS A 533 -14.75 33.58 -3.91
CA HIS A 533 -16.10 34.06 -3.56
C HIS A 533 -17.21 33.77 -4.58
N ALA A 534 -16.97 33.00 -5.64
CA ALA A 534 -17.97 32.70 -6.67
C ALA A 534 -18.22 31.19 -6.78
N GLU A 535 -19.20 30.67 -6.03
CA GLU A 535 -19.55 29.24 -5.96
C GLU A 535 -20.06 28.61 -7.28
N ASN A 536 -20.12 29.35 -8.39
CA ASN A 536 -20.87 28.93 -9.59
C ASN A 536 -20.07 28.76 -10.90
N GLN A 537 -18.73 28.87 -10.91
CA GLN A 537 -17.94 28.62 -12.13
C GLN A 537 -16.56 27.98 -11.88
N ASN A 538 -16.46 27.03 -10.95
CA ASN A 538 -15.24 26.24 -10.79
C ASN A 538 -15.27 25.04 -11.74
N VAL A 539 -14.59 25.14 -12.88
CA VAL A 539 -14.14 23.94 -13.59
C VAL A 539 -12.99 23.37 -12.76
N PRO A 540 -13.16 22.20 -12.10
CA PRO A 540 -12.08 21.61 -11.33
C PRO A 540 -10.95 21.23 -12.28
N ILE A 541 -9.74 21.73 -12.01
CA ILE A 541 -8.56 21.29 -12.75
C ILE A 541 -8.20 19.90 -12.24
N GLU A 542 -8.00 18.96 -13.16
CA GLU A 542 -7.63 17.59 -12.82
C GLU A 542 -6.30 17.57 -12.04
N THR A 543 -6.32 16.88 -10.90
CA THR A 543 -5.14 16.63 -10.08
C THR A 543 -4.99 15.12 -9.91
N GLU A 544 -3.75 14.64 -9.98
CA GLU A 544 -3.41 13.24 -9.77
C GLU A 544 -2.49 13.15 -8.56
N VAL A 545 -2.78 12.23 -7.64
CA VAL A 545 -1.96 12.03 -6.43
C VAL A 545 -1.24 10.69 -6.54
N LYS A 546 0.08 10.72 -6.48
CA LYS A 546 0.95 9.54 -6.50
C LYS A 546 1.61 9.36 -5.15
N ASP A 547 1.45 8.18 -4.59
CA ASP A 547 2.16 7.75 -3.39
C ASP A 547 3.54 7.19 -3.77
N LEU A 548 4.61 7.72 -3.20
CA LEU A 548 5.97 7.21 -3.38
C LEU A 548 6.32 6.08 -2.41
N GLU A 549 5.34 5.61 -1.63
CA GLU A 549 5.43 4.58 -0.59
C GLU A 549 6.43 4.84 0.55
N ASN A 550 7.05 6.01 0.55
CA ASN A 550 8.07 6.43 1.52
C ASN A 550 7.57 7.50 2.49
N GLY A 551 6.25 7.74 2.58
CA GLY A 551 5.65 8.82 3.39
C GLY A 551 5.62 10.19 2.69
N THR A 552 6.07 10.25 1.44
CA THR A 552 5.98 11.44 0.58
C THR A 552 5.03 11.16 -0.58
N TYR A 553 4.25 12.17 -0.96
CA TYR A 553 3.26 12.08 -2.03
C TYR A 553 3.50 13.20 -3.04
N GLU A 554 3.39 12.88 -4.32
CA GLU A 554 3.50 13.84 -5.41
C GLU A 554 2.10 14.11 -5.99
N ILE A 555 1.69 15.38 -5.96
CA ILE A 555 0.47 15.85 -6.59
C ILE A 555 0.84 16.46 -7.93
N TYR A 556 0.32 15.88 -9.01
CA TYR A 556 0.51 16.35 -10.38
C TYR A 556 -0.72 17.13 -10.85
N PHE A 557 -0.50 18.26 -11.50
CA PHE A 557 -1.54 19.03 -12.16
C PHE A 557 -0.97 19.85 -13.31
N ARG A 558 -1.85 20.39 -14.15
CA ARG A 558 -1.49 21.29 -15.26
C ARG A 558 -2.30 22.57 -15.20
N SER A 559 -1.61 23.69 -15.02
CA SER A 559 -2.26 25.01 -15.01
C SER A 559 -2.57 25.46 -16.44
N PRO A 560 -3.83 25.78 -16.79
CA PRO A 560 -4.20 26.20 -18.14
C PRO A 560 -3.79 27.64 -18.47
N THR A 561 -3.71 28.53 -17.48
CA THR A 561 -3.43 29.97 -17.67
C THR A 561 -2.42 30.47 -16.64
N ALA A 562 -1.73 31.58 -16.95
CA ALA A 562 -0.89 32.26 -15.95
C ALA A 562 -1.79 33.05 -15.00
N SER A 563 -1.84 32.59 -13.76
CA SER A 563 -2.61 33.21 -12.69
C SER A 563 -2.10 32.69 -11.34
N ARG A 564 -2.66 33.22 -10.26
CA ARG A 564 -2.43 32.74 -8.91
C ARG A 564 -3.40 31.61 -8.61
N TYR A 565 -2.86 30.46 -8.22
CA TYR A 565 -3.63 29.27 -7.89
C TYR A 565 -3.62 28.98 -6.39
N VAL A 566 -4.66 28.28 -5.96
CA VAL A 566 -4.87 27.79 -4.61
C VAL A 566 -5.03 26.28 -4.67
N LEU A 567 -4.10 25.57 -4.03
CA LEU A 567 -4.16 24.12 -3.88
C LEU A 567 -4.61 23.76 -2.46
N LYS A 568 -5.80 23.17 -2.38
CA LYS A 568 -6.36 22.64 -1.14
C LYS A 568 -5.93 21.18 -1.01
N VAL A 569 -5.02 20.93 -0.06
CA VAL A 569 -4.54 19.57 0.24
C VAL A 569 -5.14 19.11 1.57
N SER A 570 -5.71 17.91 1.58
CA SER A 570 -6.21 17.29 2.81
C SER A 570 -5.71 15.85 2.92
N VAL A 571 -5.43 15.43 4.16
CA VAL A 571 -5.02 14.07 4.51
C VAL A 571 -6.10 13.50 5.44
N PHE A 572 -6.71 12.38 5.07
CA PHE A 572 -7.90 11.83 5.75
C PHE A 572 -9.03 12.86 5.92
N GLU A 573 -9.32 13.63 4.86
CA GLU A 573 -10.33 14.70 4.83
C GLU A 573 -10.06 15.87 5.78
N ARG A 574 -8.86 15.96 6.36
CA ARG A 574 -8.45 17.06 7.25
C ARG A 574 -7.39 17.92 6.57
N PRO A 575 -7.49 19.26 6.67
CA PRO A 575 -6.51 20.15 6.05
C PRO A 575 -5.12 19.95 6.67
N ILE A 576 -4.10 20.10 5.83
CA ILE A 576 -2.70 20.09 6.27
C ILE A 576 -2.33 21.42 6.97
N LYS A 577 -1.12 21.50 7.56
CA LYS A 577 -0.64 22.73 8.18
C LYS A 577 -0.59 23.90 7.19
N ASP A 578 -0.09 23.65 5.99
CA ASP A 578 0.11 24.66 4.95
C ASP A 578 -1.17 24.88 4.10
N TYR A 579 -2.34 24.72 4.73
CA TYR A 579 -3.63 24.86 4.08
C TYR A 579 -4.16 26.31 4.13
N PRO A 580 -4.62 26.89 3.00
CA PRO A 580 -4.41 26.46 1.62
C PRO A 580 -3.06 26.94 1.05
N LEU A 581 -2.47 26.18 0.12
CA LEU A 581 -1.19 26.52 -0.50
C LEU A 581 -1.41 27.48 -1.69
N PHE A 582 -0.78 28.65 -1.64
CA PHE A 582 -0.83 29.65 -2.73
C PHE A 582 0.46 29.61 -3.55
N PHE A 583 0.34 29.64 -4.88
CA PHE A 583 1.47 29.79 -5.79
C PHE A 583 1.05 30.48 -7.09
N ASP A 584 2.02 31.09 -7.77
CA ASP A 584 1.82 31.78 -9.03
C ASP A 584 2.32 30.91 -10.19
N THR A 585 1.51 30.80 -11.25
CA THR A 585 1.90 30.12 -12.49
C THR A 585 2.36 31.15 -13.51
N THR A 586 3.55 30.94 -14.09
CA THR A 586 4.13 31.80 -15.13
C THR A 586 3.88 31.25 -16.54
N GLU A 587 3.73 32.14 -17.51
CA GLU A 587 3.75 31.81 -18.95
C GLU A 587 5.18 31.57 -19.46
N HIS A 588 6.19 32.07 -18.75
CA HIS A 588 7.59 32.01 -19.18
C HIS A 588 8.25 30.68 -18.79
N ASN A 589 8.76 29.95 -19.78
CA ASN A 589 9.47 28.70 -19.59
C ASN A 589 10.98 28.92 -19.75
N GLU A 590 11.67 28.98 -18.61
CA GLU A 590 13.12 29.18 -18.52
C GLU A 590 13.90 27.86 -18.62
N PRO A 591 15.16 27.89 -19.05
CA PRO A 591 15.97 26.68 -19.10
C PRO A 591 16.21 26.14 -17.68
N ILE A 592 15.99 24.84 -17.49
CA ILE A 592 16.28 24.11 -16.25
C ILE A 592 17.77 24.20 -15.93
N LYS A 593 18.60 24.04 -16.96
CA LYS A 593 20.05 24.10 -16.85
C LYS A 593 20.65 24.70 -18.11
N THR A 594 21.59 25.63 -17.92
CA THR A 594 22.46 26.15 -18.99
C THR A 594 23.85 25.60 -18.74
N TYR A 595 24.45 24.98 -19.75
CA TYR A 595 25.78 24.40 -19.67
C TYR A 595 26.64 24.92 -20.83
N GLY A 596 27.84 25.39 -20.51
CA GLY A 596 28.73 25.96 -21.51
C GLY A 596 28.98 27.46 -21.36
N ARG A 597 30.14 27.86 -21.84
CA ARG A 597 30.54 29.25 -22.10
C ARG A 597 31.57 29.23 -23.22
N ARG A 598 31.83 30.38 -23.83
CA ARG A 598 32.85 30.49 -24.88
C ARG A 598 34.23 30.08 -24.38
N GLY A 599 34.87 29.15 -25.08
CA GLY A 599 36.24 28.69 -24.81
C GLY A 599 36.52 27.28 -25.33
N ASN A 600 37.68 26.74 -24.93
CA ASN A 600 38.19 25.45 -25.45
C ASN A 600 38.33 24.41 -24.33
N GLY A 601 38.09 24.80 -23.07
CA GLY A 601 38.16 23.93 -21.91
C GLY A 601 37.10 22.82 -21.88
N LYS A 602 37.14 22.04 -20.80
CA LYS A 602 36.24 20.91 -20.53
C LYS A 602 34.77 21.30 -20.55
N ASP A 603 34.42 22.40 -19.88
CA ASP A 603 33.04 22.87 -19.75
C ASP A 603 32.71 24.01 -20.73
N GLU A 604 33.56 24.24 -21.74
CA GLU A 604 33.47 25.39 -22.65
C GLU A 604 33.20 24.92 -24.08
N PHE A 605 32.54 25.76 -24.88
CA PHE A 605 32.27 25.51 -26.30
C PHE A 605 32.84 26.63 -27.17
N HIS A 606 33.13 26.30 -28.41
CA HIS A 606 33.46 27.26 -29.43
C HIS A 606 32.66 26.95 -30.70
N GLN A 607 31.60 27.72 -30.95
CA GLN A 607 30.68 27.50 -32.07
C GLN A 607 30.08 26.08 -32.07
N PRO A 608 29.31 25.70 -31.03
CA PRO A 608 28.56 24.46 -31.06
C PRO A 608 27.42 24.58 -32.08
N VAL A 609 27.24 23.59 -32.96
CA VAL A 609 26.31 23.69 -34.11
C VAL A 609 25.14 22.73 -34.02
N SER A 610 25.38 21.47 -33.65
CA SER A 610 24.35 20.44 -33.67
C SER A 610 24.44 19.52 -32.46
N VAL A 611 23.35 18.83 -32.16
CA VAL A 611 23.20 17.93 -31.01
C VAL A 611 22.40 16.70 -31.42
N ALA A 612 22.82 15.54 -30.94
CA ALA A 612 22.07 14.29 -31.06
C ALA A 612 22.03 13.58 -29.71
N VAL A 613 20.98 12.78 -29.47
CA VAL A 613 20.75 12.05 -28.22
C VAL A 613 20.50 10.58 -28.54
N ASP A 614 21.21 9.67 -27.87
CA ASP A 614 20.99 8.23 -28.04
C ASP A 614 19.85 7.71 -27.16
N ASP A 615 19.46 6.46 -27.38
CA ASP A 615 18.37 5.79 -26.64
C ASP A 615 18.67 5.65 -25.14
N GLU A 616 19.96 5.72 -24.74
CA GLU A 616 20.39 5.72 -23.33
C GLU A 616 20.32 7.11 -22.68
N GLY A 617 19.99 8.16 -23.45
CA GLY A 617 19.90 9.55 -22.98
C GLY A 617 21.23 10.27 -22.90
N MET A 618 22.28 9.76 -23.55
CA MET A 618 23.57 10.44 -23.70
C MET A 618 23.49 11.47 -24.82
N ILE A 619 24.07 12.64 -24.57
CA ILE A 619 23.96 13.82 -25.43
C ILE A 619 25.30 14.05 -26.12
N TYR A 620 25.31 14.05 -27.45
CA TYR A 620 26.47 14.29 -28.30
C TYR A 620 26.36 15.66 -28.94
N ILE A 621 27.27 16.56 -28.60
CA ILE A 621 27.24 17.95 -29.05
C ILE A 621 28.42 18.18 -29.98
N LEU A 622 28.13 18.62 -31.19
CA LEU A 622 29.13 18.94 -32.21
C LEU A 622 29.70 20.34 -31.95
N ASP A 623 30.90 20.38 -31.37
CA ASP A 623 31.64 21.59 -31.02
C ASP A 623 32.60 21.96 -32.16
N THR A 624 32.03 22.47 -33.25
CA THR A 624 32.70 22.63 -34.54
C THR A 624 33.95 23.49 -34.47
N GLY A 625 33.93 24.60 -33.72
CA GLY A 625 35.09 25.47 -33.58
C GLY A 625 36.26 24.80 -32.87
N ASN A 626 36.01 23.80 -32.03
CA ASN A 626 37.01 22.97 -31.37
C ASN A 626 37.30 21.65 -32.11
N SER A 627 36.66 21.38 -33.26
CA SER A 627 36.84 20.15 -34.05
C SER A 627 36.66 18.86 -33.22
N ARG A 628 35.66 18.84 -32.33
CA ARG A 628 35.38 17.72 -31.43
C ARG A 628 33.88 17.50 -31.24
N ILE A 629 33.50 16.31 -30.76
CA ILE A 629 32.17 16.05 -30.20
C ILE A 629 32.30 15.97 -28.69
N LYS A 630 31.44 16.67 -27.97
CA LYS A 630 31.35 16.62 -26.51
C LYS A 630 30.21 15.71 -26.09
N VAL A 631 30.50 14.77 -25.19
CA VAL A 631 29.52 13.80 -24.68
C VAL A 631 29.12 14.20 -23.26
N LEU A 632 27.83 14.40 -23.03
CA LEU A 632 27.23 14.66 -21.74
C LEU A 632 26.20 13.58 -21.39
N ASN A 633 25.90 13.40 -20.11
CA ASN A 633 24.71 12.63 -19.69
C ASN A 633 23.44 13.49 -19.73
N CYS A 634 22.28 12.89 -19.46
CA CYS A 634 20.97 13.55 -19.43
C CYS A 634 20.90 14.75 -18.45
N ASP A 635 21.75 14.77 -17.42
CA ASP A 635 21.87 15.86 -16.44
C ASP A 635 22.83 16.99 -16.88
N LEU A 636 23.35 16.94 -18.10
CA LEU A 636 24.37 17.86 -18.64
C LEU A 636 25.70 17.81 -17.88
N GLU A 637 26.09 16.66 -17.38
CA GLU A 637 27.41 16.44 -16.79
C GLU A 637 28.39 15.90 -17.84
N PHE A 638 29.60 16.44 -17.83
CA PHE A 638 30.64 16.06 -18.77
C PHE A 638 31.09 14.60 -18.59
N GLN A 639 31.10 13.85 -19.69
CA GLN A 639 31.63 12.49 -19.73
C GLN A 639 33.00 12.46 -20.43
N ARG A 640 33.04 12.83 -21.72
CA ARG A 640 34.27 12.77 -22.53
C ARG A 640 34.24 13.70 -23.75
N HIS A 641 35.41 13.89 -24.36
CA HIS A 641 35.54 14.41 -25.72
C HIS A 641 35.80 13.26 -26.69
N ILE A 642 35.21 13.35 -27.88
CA ILE A 642 35.47 12.48 -29.01
C ILE A 642 36.17 13.31 -30.08
N ASN A 643 37.31 12.81 -30.57
CA ASN A 643 38.07 13.40 -31.67
C ASN A 643 38.15 12.38 -32.80
N ASN A 644 38.05 12.84 -34.04
CA ASN A 644 38.10 12.00 -35.22
C ASN A 644 38.60 12.84 -36.42
N GLU A 645 39.28 12.21 -37.38
CA GLU A 645 39.77 12.86 -38.60
C GLU A 645 38.65 13.55 -39.41
N GLY A 646 37.43 13.02 -39.37
CA GLY A 646 36.26 13.59 -40.02
C GLY A 646 35.80 14.93 -39.42
N LEU A 647 36.17 15.20 -38.17
CA LEU A 647 35.84 16.43 -37.41
C LEU A 647 36.83 17.59 -37.65
N GLU A 648 37.93 17.32 -38.36
CA GLU A 648 38.97 18.29 -38.62
C GLU A 648 38.51 19.45 -39.50
N GLY A 649 39.25 20.55 -39.41
CA GLY A 649 39.02 21.74 -40.25
C GLY A 649 37.82 22.59 -39.83
N ARG A 650 37.25 22.38 -38.63
CA ARG A 650 36.16 23.21 -38.05
C ARG A 650 34.99 23.40 -39.01
N SER A 651 34.60 22.32 -39.69
CA SER A 651 33.64 22.36 -40.81
C SER A 651 32.55 21.30 -40.72
N CYS A 652 32.41 20.64 -39.57
CA CYS A 652 31.27 19.76 -39.35
C CYS A 652 30.04 20.57 -38.95
N THR A 653 28.89 20.21 -39.50
CA THR A 653 27.66 21.00 -39.34
C THR A 653 26.48 20.19 -38.82
N GLY A 654 26.38 18.91 -39.18
CA GLY A 654 25.32 18.00 -38.71
C GLY A 654 25.88 16.77 -38.01
N ILE A 655 25.11 16.24 -37.06
CA ILE A 655 25.35 14.99 -36.36
C ILE A 655 24.03 14.21 -36.25
N GLY A 656 24.09 12.90 -36.49
CA GLY A 656 22.99 11.96 -36.29
C GLY A 656 23.50 10.69 -35.62
N ILE A 657 22.57 9.83 -35.16
CA ILE A 657 22.89 8.58 -34.47
C ILE A 657 22.34 7.42 -35.27
N SER A 658 23.20 6.46 -35.60
CA SER A 658 22.84 5.20 -36.23
C SER A 658 22.90 4.06 -35.22
N GLN A 659 22.43 2.88 -35.61
CA GLN A 659 22.59 1.66 -34.81
C GLN A 659 24.06 1.29 -34.52
N GLN A 660 25.01 1.78 -35.33
CA GLN A 660 26.44 1.45 -35.21
C GLN A 660 27.24 2.55 -34.50
N GLY A 661 26.69 3.76 -34.37
CA GLY A 661 27.35 4.87 -33.67
C GLY A 661 26.88 6.25 -34.13
N LEU A 662 27.82 7.17 -34.33
CA LEU A 662 27.59 8.56 -34.68
C LEU A 662 27.87 8.79 -36.16
N VAL A 663 27.01 9.54 -36.85
CA VAL A 663 27.20 9.94 -38.23
C VAL A 663 27.35 11.46 -38.31
N VAL A 664 28.44 11.94 -38.88
CA VAL A 664 28.70 13.38 -39.02
C VAL A 664 28.89 13.78 -40.47
N VAL A 665 28.52 15.01 -40.79
CA VAL A 665 28.71 15.60 -42.11
C VAL A 665 29.67 16.79 -42.04
N ASN A 666 30.65 16.80 -42.94
CA ASN A 666 31.63 17.88 -43.08
C ASN A 666 31.41 18.59 -44.41
N TRP A 667 30.87 19.81 -44.37
CA TRP A 667 30.46 20.53 -45.57
C TRP A 667 31.65 20.90 -46.47
N ARG A 668 32.83 21.18 -45.87
CA ARG A 668 34.02 21.59 -46.61
C ARG A 668 34.64 20.43 -47.37
N THR A 669 34.75 19.27 -46.73
CA THR A 669 35.30 18.06 -47.38
C THR A 669 34.25 17.30 -48.18
N ARG A 670 32.97 17.62 -47.98
CA ARG A 670 31.78 16.95 -48.55
C ARG A 670 31.72 15.46 -48.19
N LYS A 671 32.35 15.08 -47.09
CA LYS A 671 32.39 13.71 -46.58
C LYS A 671 31.37 13.51 -45.47
N ILE A 672 30.76 12.33 -45.48
CA ILE A 672 29.98 11.80 -44.38
C ILE A 672 30.84 10.73 -43.72
N THR A 673 30.97 10.82 -42.40
CA THR A 673 31.81 9.90 -41.62
C THR A 673 30.96 9.28 -40.53
N GLU A 674 30.89 7.96 -40.52
CA GLU A 674 30.28 7.17 -39.46
C GLU A 674 31.39 6.67 -38.54
N MET A 675 31.22 6.87 -37.23
CA MET A 675 32.19 6.54 -36.20
C MET A 675 31.53 5.87 -35.01
N THR A 676 32.29 5.10 -34.25
CA THR A 676 31.81 4.51 -32.98
C THR A 676 31.57 5.59 -31.93
N SER A 677 30.87 5.25 -30.84
CA SER A 677 30.70 6.14 -29.68
C SER A 677 32.01 6.49 -28.95
N LEU A 678 33.13 5.85 -29.33
CA LEU A 678 34.48 6.14 -28.85
C LEU A 678 35.26 7.05 -29.81
N GLY A 679 34.81 7.21 -31.05
CA GLY A 679 35.45 8.06 -32.06
C GLY A 679 36.23 7.32 -33.13
N ASP A 680 36.18 5.99 -33.18
CA ASP A 680 36.85 5.22 -34.22
C ASP A 680 36.05 5.27 -35.52
N THR A 681 36.69 5.60 -36.65
CA THR A 681 36.02 5.64 -37.95
C THR A 681 35.58 4.24 -38.37
N ILE A 682 34.27 4.05 -38.57
CA ILE A 682 33.69 2.83 -39.14
C ILE A 682 33.80 2.90 -40.66
N ARG A 683 33.31 4.01 -41.24
CA ARG A 683 33.38 4.28 -42.68
C ARG A 683 33.28 5.77 -42.97
N SER A 684 33.76 6.15 -44.15
CA SER A 684 33.61 7.50 -44.67
C SER A 684 33.34 7.44 -46.18
N PHE A 685 32.37 8.21 -46.65
CA PHE A 685 32.03 8.28 -48.06
C PHE A 685 31.70 9.71 -48.49
N THR A 686 31.78 9.96 -49.79
CA THR A 686 31.44 11.23 -50.44
C THR A 686 30.72 10.94 -51.75
N HIS A 687 29.85 11.85 -52.18
CA HIS A 687 29.16 11.74 -53.45
C HIS A 687 29.37 12.99 -54.31
N ASN A 688 29.48 12.82 -55.63
CA ASN A 688 29.71 13.93 -56.57
C ASN A 688 28.55 14.94 -56.62
N ALA A 689 27.36 14.51 -56.19
CA ALA A 689 26.17 15.37 -56.13
C ALA A 689 26.25 16.41 -55.00
N PHE A 690 27.09 16.19 -53.98
CA PHE A 690 27.22 17.10 -52.85
C PHE A 690 27.87 18.43 -53.27
N GLN A 691 27.21 19.51 -52.89
CA GLN A 691 27.67 20.87 -53.05
C GLN A 691 27.90 21.51 -51.68
N GLU A 692 26.84 21.62 -50.87
CA GLU A 692 26.89 22.22 -49.54
C GLU A 692 26.01 21.41 -48.58
N PRO A 693 26.47 20.22 -48.13
CA PRO A 693 25.73 19.42 -47.19
C PRO A 693 25.80 20.05 -45.80
N ILE A 694 24.64 20.37 -45.21
CA ILE A 694 24.53 21.20 -44.01
C ILE A 694 24.07 20.42 -42.77
N ASP A 695 23.16 19.47 -42.91
CA ASP A 695 22.61 18.73 -41.79
C ASP A 695 22.36 17.26 -42.18
N ILE A 696 22.25 16.41 -41.17
CA ILE A 696 22.13 14.97 -41.33
C ILE A 696 21.12 14.40 -40.33
N ALA A 697 20.27 13.48 -40.80
CA ALA A 697 19.39 12.69 -39.95
C ALA A 697 19.51 11.22 -40.33
N VAL A 698 19.25 10.34 -39.36
CA VAL A 698 19.31 8.89 -39.57
C VAL A 698 17.96 8.30 -39.21
N ASP A 699 17.42 7.48 -40.11
CA ASP A 699 16.25 6.66 -39.84
C ASP A 699 16.69 5.32 -39.24
N ASN A 700 16.45 5.14 -37.95
CA ASN A 700 16.82 3.91 -37.24
C ASN A 700 16.00 2.69 -37.65
N SER A 701 14.84 2.87 -38.29
CA SER A 701 13.96 1.78 -38.71
C SER A 701 14.53 1.01 -39.90
N TYR A 702 15.09 1.74 -40.87
CA TYR A 702 15.62 1.18 -42.11
C TYR A 702 17.13 1.41 -42.31
N GLY A 703 17.78 2.13 -41.39
CA GLY A 703 19.20 2.47 -41.47
C GLY A 703 19.51 3.50 -42.57
N HIS A 704 18.53 4.30 -42.98
CA HIS A 704 18.71 5.28 -44.04
C HIS A 704 19.37 6.56 -43.50
N ILE A 705 20.29 7.13 -44.29
CA ILE A 705 21.00 8.36 -43.94
C ILE A 705 20.47 9.49 -44.83
N LEU A 706 19.88 10.50 -44.20
CA LEU A 706 19.30 11.66 -44.87
C LEU A 706 20.26 12.84 -44.76
N VAL A 707 20.60 13.44 -45.90
CA VAL A 707 21.60 14.51 -45.97
C VAL A 707 20.97 15.72 -46.66
N ALA A 708 20.81 16.81 -45.91
CA ALA A 708 20.32 18.07 -46.45
C ALA A 708 21.45 18.83 -47.15
N ASP A 709 21.28 19.15 -48.43
CA ASP A 709 22.25 19.92 -49.22
C ASP A 709 21.64 21.23 -49.69
N ASN A 710 22.18 22.35 -49.21
CA ASN A 710 21.68 23.68 -49.54
C ASN A 710 22.07 24.13 -50.95
N GLY A 711 23.24 23.71 -51.44
CA GLY A 711 23.70 24.05 -52.79
C GLY A 711 22.80 23.45 -53.87
N GLN A 712 22.33 22.22 -53.65
CA GLN A 712 21.34 21.58 -54.54
C GLN A 712 19.88 21.88 -54.17
N SER A 713 19.65 22.43 -52.97
CA SER A 713 18.32 22.67 -52.41
C SER A 713 17.46 21.40 -52.39
N CYS A 714 18.03 20.28 -51.94
CA CYS A 714 17.36 18.99 -51.81
C CYS A 714 17.92 18.18 -50.63
N VAL A 715 17.19 17.13 -50.26
CA VAL A 715 17.64 16.14 -49.27
C VAL A 715 17.92 14.83 -50.02
N PHE A 716 19.13 14.29 -49.86
CA PHE A 716 19.51 13.01 -50.41
C PHE A 716 19.31 11.91 -49.38
N ILE A 717 18.69 10.80 -49.78
CA ILE A 717 18.47 9.63 -48.93
C ILE A 717 19.42 8.54 -49.39
N PHE A 718 20.29 8.10 -48.49
CA PHE A 718 21.25 7.05 -48.71
C PHE A 718 20.85 5.78 -47.98
N ASP A 719 21.16 4.64 -48.57
CA ASP A 719 21.19 3.36 -47.86
C ASP A 719 22.37 3.34 -46.87
N SER A 720 22.34 2.38 -45.95
CA SER A 720 23.42 2.07 -45.03
C SER A 720 24.78 1.95 -45.74
N ASP A 721 24.83 1.40 -46.96
CA ASP A 721 26.06 1.28 -47.77
C ASP A 721 26.53 2.57 -48.45
N GLY A 722 25.85 3.71 -48.25
CA GLY A 722 26.22 5.01 -48.84
C GLY A 722 25.81 5.16 -50.31
N LYS A 723 24.88 4.33 -50.80
CA LYS A 723 24.28 4.46 -52.14
C LYS A 723 23.01 5.31 -52.07
N ILE A 724 22.84 6.24 -53.02
CA ILE A 724 21.61 7.05 -53.11
C ILE A 724 20.42 6.15 -53.47
N LEU A 725 19.38 6.20 -52.65
CA LEU A 725 18.10 5.56 -52.90
C LEU A 725 17.20 6.49 -53.73
N PHE A 726 16.94 7.69 -53.21
CA PHE A 726 16.17 8.73 -53.87
C PHE A 726 16.52 10.10 -53.29
N GLN A 727 15.94 11.15 -53.87
CA GLN A 727 16.09 12.52 -53.40
C GLN A 727 14.71 13.14 -53.15
N VAL A 728 14.61 13.94 -52.10
CA VAL A 728 13.41 14.69 -51.74
C VAL A 728 13.65 16.17 -52.03
N GLY A 729 12.68 16.79 -52.72
CA GLY A 729 12.78 18.15 -53.24
C GLY A 729 13.44 18.22 -54.62
N LYS A 730 12.97 19.17 -55.43
CA LYS A 730 13.59 19.56 -56.72
C LYS A 730 14.25 20.93 -56.55
N ARG A 731 15.04 21.36 -57.54
CA ARG A 731 15.52 22.76 -57.60
C ARG A 731 14.33 23.70 -57.39
N SER A 732 14.48 24.64 -56.46
CA SER A 732 13.47 25.60 -55.97
C SER A 732 12.36 25.08 -55.06
N THR A 733 12.39 23.82 -54.61
CA THR A 733 11.44 23.33 -53.58
C THR A 733 11.77 23.93 -52.22
N PHE A 734 13.03 23.84 -51.81
CA PHE A 734 13.53 24.44 -50.57
C PHE A 734 14.29 25.74 -50.90
N LYS A 735 14.14 26.77 -50.06
CA LYS A 735 14.90 28.03 -50.23
C LYS A 735 16.26 27.96 -49.57
N LEU A 736 16.27 27.63 -48.28
CA LEU A 736 17.45 27.43 -47.46
C LEU A 736 17.03 26.45 -46.37
N ILE A 737 17.49 25.22 -46.48
CA ILE A 737 17.23 24.19 -45.48
C ILE A 737 18.03 24.59 -44.24
N SER A 738 17.38 24.52 -43.08
CA SER A 738 18.00 24.77 -41.78
C SER A 738 18.36 23.46 -41.08
N SER A 739 17.46 22.47 -41.14
CA SER A 739 17.62 21.18 -40.47
C SER A 739 16.70 20.12 -41.08
N VAL A 740 17.08 18.85 -40.91
CA VAL A 740 16.32 17.67 -41.33
C VAL A 740 16.18 16.72 -40.14
N THR A 741 15.02 16.07 -40.00
CA THR A 741 14.81 15.03 -38.98
C THR A 741 13.85 13.97 -39.51
N VAL A 742 13.85 12.80 -38.87
CA VAL A 742 12.95 11.69 -39.17
C VAL A 742 11.91 11.57 -38.05
N GLY A 743 10.65 11.31 -38.42
CA GLY A 743 9.54 11.04 -37.51
C GLY A 743 9.47 9.56 -37.09
N PRO A 744 8.66 9.23 -36.07
CA PRO A 744 8.59 7.87 -35.53
C PRO A 744 8.06 6.83 -36.52
N ALA A 745 7.31 7.21 -37.56
CA ALA A 745 6.86 6.30 -38.62
C ALA A 745 7.70 6.39 -39.91
N GLY A 746 8.87 7.03 -39.84
CA GLY A 746 9.78 7.24 -40.97
C GLY A 746 9.42 8.43 -41.84
N GLU A 747 8.58 9.35 -41.37
CA GLU A 747 8.31 10.61 -42.09
C GLU A 747 9.57 11.47 -42.14
N ILE A 748 9.78 12.16 -43.25
CA ILE A 748 10.94 13.04 -43.44
C ILE A 748 10.48 14.47 -43.25
N LEU A 749 11.01 15.14 -42.23
CA LEU A 749 10.70 16.53 -41.93
C LEU A 749 11.88 17.41 -42.31
N VAL A 750 11.61 18.44 -43.10
CA VAL A 750 12.61 19.40 -43.57
C VAL A 750 12.19 20.80 -43.15
N ALA A 751 13.06 21.48 -42.40
CA ALA A 751 12.84 22.86 -41.97
C ALA A 751 13.50 23.87 -42.92
N ASP A 752 12.76 24.91 -43.27
CA ASP A 752 13.23 26.13 -43.92
C ASP A 752 12.63 27.38 -43.21
N SER A 753 12.02 28.29 -43.97
CA SER A 753 11.00 29.23 -43.45
C SER A 753 9.72 28.56 -42.92
N ARG A 754 9.52 27.27 -43.20
CA ARG A 754 8.35 26.43 -42.97
C ARG A 754 8.83 25.03 -42.63
N ILE A 755 7.93 24.16 -42.18
CA ILE A 755 8.25 22.73 -41.97
C ILE A 755 7.49 21.95 -43.04
N GLN A 756 8.21 21.22 -43.88
CA GLN A 756 7.63 20.37 -44.92
C GLN A 756 7.82 18.90 -44.53
N VAL A 757 6.73 18.14 -44.57
CA VAL A 757 6.68 16.73 -44.18
C VAL A 757 6.48 15.87 -45.41
N PHE A 758 7.32 14.87 -45.57
CA PHE A 758 7.27 13.89 -46.64
C PHE A 758 7.08 12.49 -46.04
N SER A 759 6.46 11.58 -46.80
CA SER A 759 6.38 10.18 -46.43
C SER A 759 7.77 9.52 -46.46
N ALA A 760 7.91 8.34 -45.86
CA ALA A 760 9.13 7.53 -45.94
C ALA A 760 9.57 7.21 -47.38
N LYS A 761 8.66 7.31 -48.36
CA LYS A 761 8.95 7.11 -49.80
C LYS A 761 9.36 8.39 -50.52
N GLY A 762 9.33 9.54 -49.84
CA GLY A 762 9.65 10.85 -50.40
C GLY A 762 8.48 11.59 -51.05
N ASP A 763 7.24 11.11 -50.88
CA ASP A 763 6.05 11.81 -51.36
C ASP A 763 5.68 12.95 -50.42
N PHE A 764 5.34 14.12 -50.96
CA PHE A 764 4.92 15.26 -50.15
C PHE A 764 3.61 14.96 -49.41
N SER A 765 3.59 15.21 -48.10
CA SER A 765 2.44 14.95 -47.23
C SER A 765 1.78 16.24 -46.75
N GLU A 766 2.48 17.06 -45.97
CA GLU A 766 1.93 18.29 -45.41
C GLU A 766 2.97 19.42 -45.33
N GLU A 767 2.48 20.65 -45.29
CA GLU A 767 3.28 21.86 -45.04
C GLU A 767 2.73 22.55 -43.79
N ILE A 768 3.57 22.67 -42.77
CA ILE A 768 3.23 23.27 -41.49
C ILE A 768 3.76 24.70 -41.47
N TYR A 769 2.83 25.65 -41.34
CA TYR A 769 3.12 27.06 -41.19
C TYR A 769 2.07 27.72 -40.28
N PRO A 770 2.35 27.84 -38.96
CA PRO A 770 1.42 28.45 -38.04
C PRO A 770 1.37 29.98 -38.29
N GLU A 771 0.23 30.37 -38.87
CA GLU A 771 -0.37 31.69 -39.10
C GLU A 771 0.50 32.91 -39.46
N GLY A 772 0.12 33.53 -40.58
CA GLY A 772 0.52 34.88 -40.99
C GLY A 772 1.86 34.92 -41.73
N LYS A 773 1.93 35.70 -42.82
CA LYS A 773 3.11 35.96 -43.66
C LYS A 773 4.28 36.63 -42.89
N GLY A 774 4.75 36.04 -41.80
CA GLY A 774 5.89 36.46 -41.01
C GLY A 774 7.18 35.89 -41.60
N LYS A 775 8.24 36.71 -41.64
CA LYS A 775 9.58 36.32 -42.12
C LYS A 775 10.35 35.47 -41.09
N GLY A 776 9.65 34.62 -40.33
CA GLY A 776 10.27 33.74 -39.35
C GLY A 776 11.01 32.60 -40.04
N ILE A 777 12.15 32.19 -39.50
CA ILE A 777 12.95 31.06 -40.00
C ILE A 777 12.99 30.00 -38.90
N TYR A 778 12.78 28.73 -39.27
CA TYR A 778 13.01 27.61 -38.37
C TYR A 778 14.51 27.29 -38.32
N GLY A 779 15.03 26.99 -37.12
CA GLY A 779 16.40 26.52 -36.91
C GLY A 779 16.43 24.99 -36.95
N GLY A 780 16.96 24.40 -35.89
CA GLY A 780 16.87 22.95 -35.65
C GLY A 780 15.45 22.50 -35.36
N ILE A 781 15.15 21.30 -35.84
CA ILE A 781 13.92 20.56 -35.59
C ILE A 781 14.23 19.16 -35.05
N ALA A 782 13.37 18.65 -34.18
CA ALA A 782 13.39 17.27 -33.70
C ALA A 782 11.96 16.77 -33.54
N VAL A 783 11.76 15.45 -33.59
CA VAL A 783 10.47 14.81 -33.38
C VAL A 783 10.58 13.84 -32.21
N ASP A 784 9.62 13.93 -31.30
CA ASP A 784 9.49 13.03 -30.16
C ASP A 784 8.80 11.71 -30.56
N ALA A 785 8.93 10.67 -29.74
CA ALA A 785 8.28 9.37 -29.92
C ALA A 785 6.75 9.47 -30.05
N ASP A 786 6.14 10.46 -29.39
CA ASP A 786 4.70 10.77 -29.48
C ASP A 786 4.28 11.45 -30.80
N GLY A 787 5.22 11.76 -31.71
CA GLY A 787 4.95 12.51 -32.93
C GLY A 787 4.73 14.02 -32.69
N LYS A 788 5.33 14.58 -31.65
CA LYS A 788 5.38 16.04 -31.44
C LYS A 788 6.61 16.59 -32.15
N ILE A 789 6.43 17.66 -32.92
CA ILE A 789 7.53 18.35 -33.61
C ILE A 789 7.99 19.50 -32.71
N ILE A 790 9.25 19.48 -32.34
CA ILE A 790 9.88 20.53 -31.55
C ILE A 790 10.84 21.28 -32.47
N GLY A 791 10.57 22.57 -32.69
CA GLY A 791 11.34 23.39 -33.61
C GLY A 791 11.66 24.74 -33.03
N THR A 792 12.88 25.22 -33.26
CA THR A 792 13.24 26.60 -32.90
C THR A 792 12.78 27.55 -34.00
N ARG A 793 12.08 28.64 -33.66
CA ARG A 793 11.61 29.65 -34.61
C ARG A 793 12.19 31.01 -34.24
N THR A 794 12.83 31.67 -35.19
CA THR A 794 13.37 33.02 -35.00
C THR A 794 12.62 34.01 -35.88
N ASP A 795 11.96 34.99 -35.28
CA ASP A 795 11.29 36.10 -35.99
C ASP A 795 11.76 37.46 -35.44
N LYS A 796 12.16 38.36 -36.34
CA LYS A 796 12.66 39.72 -36.03
C LYS A 796 13.70 39.78 -34.88
N GLY A 797 14.53 38.73 -34.76
CA GLY A 797 15.58 38.64 -33.72
C GLY A 797 15.11 38.09 -32.36
N ARG A 798 13.83 37.73 -32.21
CA ARG A 798 13.32 36.93 -31.08
C ARG A 798 13.31 35.45 -31.48
N SER A 799 14.06 34.64 -30.73
CA SER A 799 14.09 33.19 -30.91
C SER A 799 13.24 32.51 -29.83
N ILE A 800 12.31 31.66 -30.24
CA ILE A 800 11.44 30.85 -29.37
C ILE A 800 11.52 29.39 -29.79
N ILE A 801 11.11 28.47 -28.92
CA ILE A 801 10.92 27.05 -29.27
C ILE A 801 9.41 26.80 -29.37
N GLN A 802 8.97 26.20 -30.46
CA GLN A 802 7.58 25.83 -30.70
C GLN A 802 7.44 24.31 -30.63
N VAL A 803 6.42 23.84 -29.93
CA VAL A 803 5.99 22.43 -29.94
C VAL A 803 4.71 22.35 -30.76
N LEU A 804 4.75 21.56 -31.83
CA LEU A 804 3.69 21.40 -32.81
C LEU A 804 3.24 19.94 -32.86
N LYS A 805 1.97 19.70 -33.22
CA LYS A 805 1.48 18.34 -33.47
C LYS A 805 1.72 17.93 -34.93
N LEU A 806 2.29 16.74 -35.16
CA LEU A 806 2.38 16.11 -36.48
C LEU A 806 0.97 15.74 -37.00
N GLY A 807 0.65 16.02 -38.27
CA GLY A 807 -0.67 15.76 -38.87
C GLY A 807 -1.70 16.87 -38.64
N GLY A 808 -1.28 18.14 -38.76
CA GLY A 808 -2.17 19.30 -38.61
C GLY A 808 -1.47 20.59 -38.21
N GLY A 809 -0.24 20.54 -37.68
CA GLY A 809 0.60 21.72 -37.46
C GLY A 809 0.15 22.67 -36.35
N ASN A 810 -0.79 22.25 -35.50
CA ASN A 810 -1.27 23.07 -34.39
C ASN A 810 -0.17 23.31 -33.35
N VAL A 811 0.00 24.56 -32.92
CA VAL A 811 0.92 24.94 -31.85
C VAL A 811 0.34 24.50 -30.50
N LEU A 812 1.03 23.60 -29.83
CA LEU A 812 0.67 23.11 -28.49
C LEU A 812 1.19 24.08 -27.42
N THR A 813 2.48 24.38 -27.47
CA THR A 813 3.19 25.23 -26.51
C THR A 813 4.30 26.04 -27.18
N GLU A 814 4.62 27.21 -26.61
CA GLU A 814 5.76 28.03 -27.00
C GLU A 814 6.65 28.29 -25.78
N ILE A 815 7.97 28.19 -25.97
CA ILE A 815 9.00 28.42 -24.96
C ILE A 815 9.75 29.69 -25.35
N ASP A 816 9.58 30.74 -24.57
CA ASP A 816 10.12 32.07 -24.90
C ASP A 816 11.46 32.40 -24.22
N SER A 817 11.87 31.62 -23.20
CA SER A 817 13.13 31.82 -22.45
C SER A 817 13.35 33.29 -22.07
N HIS A 818 12.36 33.90 -21.41
CA HIS A 818 12.28 35.33 -21.17
C HIS A 818 13.57 35.96 -20.58
N SER A 819 14.10 35.36 -19.52
CA SER A 819 15.30 35.80 -18.81
C SER A 819 16.59 35.33 -19.49
N SER A 820 16.62 34.10 -20.01
CA SER A 820 17.76 33.49 -20.68
C SER A 820 17.53 33.32 -22.18
N LYS A 821 17.37 34.45 -22.89
CA LYS A 821 17.01 34.47 -24.32
C LYS A 821 17.94 33.66 -25.19
N LEU A 822 17.37 32.86 -26.09
CA LEU A 822 18.10 32.16 -27.14
C LEU A 822 18.65 33.15 -28.16
N ARG A 823 19.91 32.98 -28.56
CA ARG A 823 20.57 33.79 -29.59
C ARG A 823 21.06 32.89 -30.71
N ARG A 824 20.35 32.88 -31.84
CA ARG A 824 20.67 32.00 -32.99
C ARG A 824 20.69 30.52 -32.59
N PRO A 825 19.57 29.97 -32.07
CA PRO A 825 19.49 28.55 -31.81
C PRO A 825 19.76 27.77 -33.11
N SER A 826 20.52 26.68 -32.99
CA SER A 826 20.96 25.84 -34.10
C SER A 826 20.37 24.44 -33.93
N GLY A 827 21.15 23.45 -33.49
CA GLY A 827 20.65 22.10 -33.22
C GLY A 827 19.67 22.02 -32.05
N ILE A 828 18.74 21.07 -32.15
CA ILE A 828 17.81 20.68 -31.10
C ILE A 828 17.71 19.16 -31.07
N ALA A 829 17.62 18.57 -29.88
CA ALA A 829 17.36 17.16 -29.70
C ALA A 829 16.40 16.94 -28.53
N VAL A 830 15.64 15.86 -28.61
CA VAL A 830 14.68 15.43 -27.60
C VAL A 830 15.30 14.35 -26.73
N LEU A 831 15.01 14.39 -25.44
CA LEU A 831 15.34 13.35 -24.47
C LEU A 831 14.09 12.53 -24.14
N PRO A 832 14.23 11.25 -23.74
CA PRO A 832 13.11 10.36 -23.45
C PRO A 832 12.14 10.81 -22.33
N ASP A 833 12.49 11.84 -21.55
CA ASP A 833 11.79 12.28 -20.34
C ASP A 833 11.01 13.60 -20.52
N ASN A 834 10.53 13.91 -21.74
CA ASN A 834 9.89 15.18 -22.12
C ASN A 834 10.80 16.41 -21.88
N HIS A 835 12.11 16.20 -21.96
CA HIS A 835 13.08 17.29 -22.01
C HIS A 835 13.65 17.43 -23.41
N LEU A 836 14.08 18.64 -23.71
CA LEU A 836 14.79 18.94 -24.94
C LEU A 836 16.07 19.68 -24.60
N VAL A 837 17.06 19.58 -25.49
CA VAL A 837 18.29 20.35 -25.42
C VAL A 837 18.45 21.15 -26.70
N VAL A 838 18.67 22.45 -26.55
CA VAL A 838 18.94 23.38 -27.64
C VAL A 838 20.38 23.85 -27.58
N VAL A 839 21.03 23.88 -28.73
CA VAL A 839 22.33 24.51 -28.94
C VAL A 839 22.14 26.00 -29.22
N ASP A 840 22.53 26.84 -28.26
CA ASP A 840 22.48 28.29 -28.33
C ASP A 840 23.82 28.83 -28.87
N LEU A 841 23.97 28.77 -30.19
CA LEU A 841 25.21 29.12 -30.91
C LEU A 841 25.70 30.54 -30.57
N GLY A 842 24.79 31.51 -30.42
CA GLY A 842 25.16 32.90 -30.15
C GLY A 842 25.67 33.14 -28.74
N ASN A 843 25.40 32.23 -27.79
CA ASN A 843 25.91 32.29 -26.41
C ASN A 843 26.98 31.21 -26.13
N ASP A 844 27.39 30.41 -27.13
CA ASP A 844 28.33 29.29 -26.98
C ASP A 844 27.95 28.34 -25.82
N CYS A 845 26.66 28.01 -25.70
CA CYS A 845 26.15 27.13 -24.66
C CYS A 845 25.02 26.22 -25.15
N ILE A 846 24.67 25.25 -24.33
CA ILE A 846 23.47 24.44 -24.49
C ILE A 846 22.49 24.73 -23.36
N LYS A 847 21.20 24.60 -23.65
CA LYS A 847 20.12 24.85 -22.69
C LYS A 847 19.13 23.68 -22.71
N LYS A 848 18.86 23.14 -21.51
CA LYS A 848 17.86 22.07 -21.31
C LYS A 848 16.54 22.69 -20.88
N TYR A 849 15.45 22.30 -21.52
CA TYR A 849 14.08 22.73 -21.23
C TYR A 849 13.18 21.52 -21.01
N ARG A 850 12.08 21.73 -20.30
CA ARG A 850 10.94 20.80 -20.26
C ARG A 850 9.87 21.28 -21.23
N TYR A 851 9.23 20.36 -21.92
CA TYR A 851 8.13 20.66 -22.83
C TYR A 851 6.93 19.73 -22.61
N TRP A 852 5.82 20.04 -23.26
CA TRP A 852 4.56 19.29 -23.21
C TRP A 852 3.98 19.14 -24.60
#